data_AF-A0AAE4DF30-F1
#
_entry.id   AF-A0AAE4DF30-F1
#
_cell.length_a   1.000
_cell.length_b   1.000
_cell.length_c   1.000
_cell.angle_alpha   90.00
_cell.angle_beta   90.00
_cell.angle_gamma   90.00
#
_symmetry.space_group_name_H-M   'P 1'
#
loop_
_entity.id
_entity.type
_entity.pdbx_description
1 polymer ?
#
loop_
_entity_poly.entity_id
_entity_poly.type
_entity_poly.pdbx_seq_one_letter_code
_entity_poly.pdbx_strand_id
1 'polypeptide(L)'
;MNWIKYTVLATTATMAFSCGAPTEKKETKDKKAETVKQDTSDFEYLAEQFADLRIIRYQIPGWDKLSAKQKEYAYYLTQAGYAGRDIIWDQNYRHNLEIRDVLEGIVKNYNGDKDSEDWKNFMTYTKRVWFSNGIHHHYSMKKFVPKFSRDYFEQLMKITGAELSEEALNAMFDPSKAAKKVNLDPEKDLVAASAVNFYDPDLTEKEVENYYKQKIDKSAKKPVSYGLNSKLVKTEDGKVEERVWKIDGMYGSAIKEIVHWLEKAVKVAENQKQADALKLLIEYYKTGDLKKWDEYNIAWVNATEGDIDYINSFIEVYNDPMGYRGSYETIVQVKDFEASERMKTLSENVQWFEDNSPIMDEHKKENVTGVTYKVVNVAGESGDASPSTPIGVNLPNSNWIRATHGSKSVSLGNIVEAYDKSSKGGYLKEFAYSQEEVDRGLKYGNLSDKLHTALHEVVGHASGKLNEGVGTPKETLKNYASTLEEARADLVALYYLYDKKMIDLGLMDNLEVGKAQYDAYIRNGLMVQLRRLEPGDNIEEAHMRNRQLVALWAYEKGKEDNVIEKKTKDGNTYFVVNDYKKLQELFGQLMREIQRIKSEGDYEAGRALVENYGVKVDKEIHEEVLSRSEELGIAPYGGFINPRLMPVEENGKIVDVEAKYGESFTEQMLRYSSDYDNL
;
A
#
# COMPACT_ATOMS: atom_id res chain seq x y z
N MET A 1 76.56 -0.35 6.31
CA MET A 1 77.64 -0.71 5.38
C MET A 1 77.38 0.06 4.08
N ASN A 2 78.23 1.05 3.79
CA ASN A 2 78.51 1.73 2.51
C ASN A 2 77.35 2.31 1.67
N TRP A 3 77.39 3.52 1.10
CA TRP A 3 78.17 4.75 1.26
C TRP A 3 77.55 5.78 0.29
N ILE A 4 77.26 6.99 0.78
CA ILE A 4 77.62 8.32 0.23
C ILE A 4 77.00 8.84 -1.09
N LYS A 5 76.50 10.10 -1.05
CA LYS A 5 76.95 11.34 -1.76
C LYS A 5 75.85 12.42 -1.59
N TYR A 6 76.04 13.68 -1.20
CA TYR A 6 77.19 14.53 -0.83
C TYR A 6 76.65 15.85 -0.19
N THR A 7 77.37 16.40 0.80
CA THR A 7 77.76 17.83 1.02
C THR A 7 76.64 18.91 1.05
N VAL A 8 76.26 19.63 2.11
CA VAL A 8 76.88 20.35 3.26
C VAL A 8 77.86 21.48 2.91
N LEU A 9 77.44 22.74 3.13
CA LEU A 9 78.17 23.79 3.88
C LEU A 9 77.18 24.96 4.13
N ALA A 10 76.75 25.18 5.38
CA ALA A 10 77.35 26.05 6.41
C ALA A 10 76.99 27.54 6.15
N THR A 11 76.36 28.28 7.08
CA THR A 11 76.98 28.76 8.32
C THR A 11 75.96 29.30 9.36
N THR A 12 75.93 28.65 10.53
CA THR A 12 76.07 29.20 11.91
C THR A 12 75.39 30.51 12.33
N ALA A 13 74.51 30.40 13.33
CA ALA A 13 74.41 31.33 14.46
C ALA A 13 73.85 30.61 15.70
N THR A 14 74.55 30.77 16.82
CA THR A 14 74.29 30.24 18.16
C THR A 14 73.17 31.00 18.89
N MET A 15 72.54 30.28 19.82
CA MET A 15 71.42 30.65 20.70
C MET A 15 71.57 31.95 21.50
N ALA A 16 70.45 32.64 21.74
CA ALA A 16 70.11 33.21 23.05
C ALA A 16 68.59 33.44 23.23
N PHE A 17 68.04 32.71 24.23
CA PHE A 17 66.96 33.04 25.17
C PHE A 17 65.53 33.45 24.73
N SER A 18 64.62 32.56 25.15
CA SER A 18 63.44 32.84 26.00
C SER A 18 62.07 33.05 25.33
N CYS A 19 61.28 31.97 25.43
CA CYS A 19 59.86 31.91 25.78
C CYS A 19 58.85 32.74 24.98
N GLY A 20 58.31 32.11 23.95
CA GLY A 20 56.97 32.33 23.43
C GLY A 20 56.55 31.11 22.63
N ALA A 21 55.83 30.17 23.25
CA ALA A 21 55.44 28.93 22.59
C ALA A 21 54.49 29.22 21.40
N PRO A 22 54.70 28.61 20.23
CA PRO A 22 54.16 29.11 18.96
C PRO A 22 53.01 28.27 18.41
N THR A 23 52.21 28.95 17.59
CA THR A 23 51.30 28.44 16.58
C THR A 23 51.85 27.29 15.72
N GLU A 24 51.09 26.20 15.61
CA GLU A 24 51.19 25.24 14.52
C GLU A 24 50.21 25.55 13.39
N LYS A 25 50.66 25.21 12.19
CA LYS A 25 50.09 25.53 10.88
C LYS A 25 48.76 24.82 10.64
N LYS A 26 47.83 25.54 10.01
CA LYS A 26 46.61 24.99 9.40
C LYS A 26 46.96 24.02 8.28
N GLU A 27 46.73 22.73 8.51
CA GLU A 27 46.39 21.78 7.44
C GLU A 27 44.89 21.83 7.20
N THR A 28 44.50 22.17 5.97
CA THR A 28 43.15 22.04 5.44
C THR A 28 42.78 20.55 5.33
N LYS A 29 41.88 20.08 6.20
CA LYS A 29 41.17 18.82 6.02
C LYS A 29 39.83 19.08 5.34
N ASP A 30 39.67 18.51 4.15
CA ASP A 30 38.40 18.31 3.48
C ASP A 30 37.41 17.62 4.43
N LYS A 31 36.31 18.31 4.74
CA LYS A 31 35.16 17.69 5.41
C LYS A 31 34.39 16.89 4.37
N LYS A 32 34.69 15.58 4.27
CA LYS A 32 33.71 14.61 3.79
C LYS A 32 32.58 14.57 4.83
N ALA A 33 31.35 14.84 4.39
CA ALA A 33 30.16 14.61 5.18
C ALA A 33 30.11 13.12 5.57
N GLU A 34 30.24 12.83 6.87
CA GLU A 34 29.94 11.51 7.41
C GLU A 34 28.41 11.36 7.41
N THR A 35 27.90 10.58 6.45
CA THR A 35 26.54 10.04 6.48
C THR A 35 26.46 9.08 7.65
N VAL A 36 25.76 9.50 8.72
CA VAL A 36 25.38 8.62 9.82
C VAL A 36 24.39 7.60 9.27
N LYS A 37 24.85 6.35 9.05
CA LYS A 37 23.95 5.21 8.88
C LYS A 37 23.20 5.03 10.19
N GLN A 38 21.90 5.32 10.18
CA GLN A 38 21.02 5.03 11.30
C GLN A 38 20.88 3.50 11.41
N ASP A 39 21.23 2.97 12.58
CA ASP A 39 21.07 1.55 12.91
C ASP A 39 19.58 1.19 12.86
N THR A 40 19.20 0.20 12.05
CA THR A 40 17.79 -0.12 11.73
C THR A 40 17.11 -1.06 12.73
N SER A 41 17.80 -1.46 13.80
CA SER A 41 17.22 -2.36 14.83
C SER A 41 16.20 -1.68 15.75
N ASP A 42 16.23 -0.34 15.85
CA ASP A 42 15.51 0.42 16.88
C ASP A 42 14.33 1.25 16.33
N PHE A 43 13.90 1.02 15.09
CA PHE A 43 12.78 1.75 14.51
C PHE A 43 11.42 1.30 15.09
N GLU A 44 10.69 2.21 15.71
CA GLU A 44 9.36 1.95 16.24
C GLU A 44 8.28 2.03 15.15
N TYR A 45 7.92 0.88 14.59
CA TYR A 45 6.86 0.76 13.58
C TYR A 45 5.47 1.07 14.13
N LEU A 46 5.08 0.56 15.30
CA LEU A 46 3.76 0.86 15.89
C LEU A 46 3.84 2.15 16.71
N ALA A 47 3.21 3.23 16.24
CA ALA A 47 3.22 4.52 16.92
C ALA A 47 2.20 4.61 18.06
N GLU A 48 0.97 4.18 17.80
CA GLU A 48 -0.12 4.17 18.77
C GLU A 48 -1.26 3.26 18.32
N GLN A 49 -2.19 2.95 19.24
CA GLN A 49 -3.42 2.21 18.97
C GLN A 49 -4.59 2.87 19.70
N PHE A 50 -5.72 3.01 19.02
CA PHE A 50 -6.97 3.54 19.59
C PHE A 50 -8.18 2.97 18.85
N ALA A 51 -9.29 2.78 19.56
CA ALA A 51 -10.48 2.11 19.03
C ALA A 51 -10.10 0.78 18.31
N ASP A 52 -10.44 0.67 17.03
CA ASP A 52 -10.19 -0.44 16.12
C ASP A 52 -8.98 -0.24 15.20
N LEU A 53 -8.14 0.77 15.49
CA LEU A 53 -7.10 1.28 14.60
C LEU A 53 -5.70 1.20 15.21
N ARG A 54 -4.73 0.73 14.41
CA ARG A 54 -3.28 0.85 14.65
C ARG A 54 -2.70 1.96 13.79
N ILE A 55 -1.89 2.81 14.39
CA ILE A 55 -1.12 3.82 13.65
C ILE A 55 0.32 3.36 13.53
N ILE A 56 0.79 3.29 12.30
CA ILE A 56 2.03 2.64 11.91
C ILE A 56 2.96 3.66 11.24
N ARG A 57 4.26 3.54 11.44
CA ARG A 57 5.30 4.28 10.73
C ARG A 57 5.95 3.38 9.70
N TYR A 58 6.36 3.96 8.58
CA TYR A 58 7.15 3.27 7.57
C TYR A 58 8.42 4.05 7.24
N GLN A 59 9.45 3.34 6.81
CA GLN A 59 10.69 3.93 6.29
C GLN A 59 10.63 4.00 4.76
N ILE A 60 11.53 4.76 4.14
CA ILE A 60 11.70 4.79 2.68
C ILE A 60 13.05 4.12 2.32
N PRO A 61 13.13 2.77 2.25
CA PRO A 61 14.36 2.09 1.88
C PRO A 61 14.88 2.56 0.53
N GLY A 62 16.19 2.82 0.45
CA GLY A 62 16.84 3.33 -0.76
C GLY A 62 16.76 4.84 -0.97
N TRP A 63 16.16 5.61 -0.04
CA TRP A 63 16.15 7.08 -0.13
C TRP A 63 17.56 7.70 -0.24
N ASP A 64 18.54 7.09 0.45
CA ASP A 64 19.94 7.48 0.42
C ASP A 64 20.65 7.17 -0.92
N LYS A 65 20.09 6.27 -1.72
CA LYS A 65 20.58 5.95 -3.08
C LYS A 65 20.12 6.95 -4.12
N LEU A 66 19.10 7.77 -3.83
CA LEU A 66 18.59 8.80 -4.74
C LEU A 66 19.54 10.00 -4.82
N SER A 67 19.70 10.53 -6.02
CA SER A 67 20.36 11.83 -6.23
C SER A 67 19.54 12.98 -5.60
N ALA A 68 20.19 14.11 -5.30
CA ALA A 68 19.52 15.30 -4.79
C ALA A 68 18.33 15.74 -5.67
N LYS A 69 18.50 15.68 -7.01
CA LYS A 69 17.45 16.02 -7.97
C LYS A 69 16.26 15.04 -7.90
N GLN A 70 16.52 13.74 -7.73
CA GLN A 70 15.46 12.75 -7.53
C GLN A 70 14.71 12.99 -6.22
N LYS A 71 15.42 13.25 -5.11
CA LYS A 71 14.78 13.57 -3.84
C LYS A 71 13.94 14.86 -3.91
N GLU A 72 14.44 15.88 -4.61
CA GLU A 72 13.69 17.11 -4.90
C GLU A 72 12.43 16.82 -5.73
N TYR A 73 12.52 15.94 -6.73
CA TYR A 73 11.37 15.53 -7.54
C TYR A 73 10.30 14.81 -6.70
N ALA A 74 10.69 13.81 -5.89
CA ALA A 74 9.79 13.12 -4.97
C ALA A 74 9.16 14.09 -3.97
N TYR A 75 9.95 15.03 -3.41
CA TYR A 75 9.44 16.07 -2.53
C TYR A 75 8.33 16.90 -3.18
N TYR A 76 8.56 17.44 -4.39
CA TYR A 76 7.53 18.24 -5.06
C TYR A 76 6.27 17.44 -5.39
N LEU A 77 6.40 16.16 -5.77
CA LEU A 77 5.24 15.28 -5.97
C LEU A 77 4.46 15.05 -4.68
N THR A 78 5.15 14.86 -3.55
CA THR A 78 4.52 14.69 -2.24
C THR A 78 3.82 15.97 -1.79
N GLN A 79 4.42 17.14 -2.03
CA GLN A 79 3.78 18.44 -1.76
C GLN A 79 2.52 18.65 -2.62
N ALA A 80 2.56 18.26 -3.91
CA ALA A 80 1.37 18.29 -4.77
C ALA A 80 0.26 17.41 -4.20
N GLY A 81 0.59 16.21 -3.69
CA GLY A 81 -0.36 15.34 -2.99
C GLY A 81 -1.03 16.03 -1.81
N TYR A 82 -0.23 16.53 -0.86
CA TYR A 82 -0.74 17.18 0.35
C TYR A 82 -1.57 18.43 0.05
N ALA A 83 -1.24 19.18 -1.00
CA ALA A 83 -2.00 20.36 -1.39
C ALA A 83 -3.49 20.05 -1.69
N GLY A 84 -3.80 18.83 -2.14
CA GLY A 84 -5.17 18.36 -2.36
C GLY A 84 -5.80 17.58 -1.21
N ARG A 85 -5.14 17.47 -0.04
CA ARG A 85 -5.63 16.68 1.11
C ARG A 85 -7.09 16.97 1.44
N ASP A 86 -7.48 18.24 1.44
CA ASP A 86 -8.80 18.64 1.90
C ASP A 86 -9.93 18.27 0.94
N ILE A 87 -9.59 17.94 -0.31
CA ILE A 87 -10.55 17.49 -1.31
C ILE A 87 -11.23 16.20 -0.86
N ILE A 88 -10.48 15.20 -0.37
CA ILE A 88 -11.09 13.92 0.06
C ILE A 88 -12.02 14.11 1.28
N TRP A 89 -11.72 15.10 2.15
CA TRP A 89 -12.55 15.41 3.30
C TRP A 89 -13.91 15.91 2.85
N ASP A 90 -13.93 16.91 1.96
CA ASP A 90 -15.18 17.43 1.40
C ASP A 90 -15.92 16.37 0.56
N GLN A 91 -15.21 15.59 -0.26
CA GLN A 91 -15.78 14.49 -1.04
C GLN A 91 -16.49 13.47 -0.14
N ASN A 92 -15.89 13.09 1.00
CA ASN A 92 -16.45 12.11 1.91
C ASN A 92 -17.74 12.58 2.59
N TYR A 93 -17.86 13.87 2.93
CA TYR A 93 -19.07 14.48 3.48
C TYR A 93 -18.95 16.00 3.56
N ARG A 94 -20.01 16.72 3.15
CA ARG A 94 -20.04 18.20 3.03
C ARG A 94 -19.73 18.99 4.31
N HIS A 95 -19.84 18.38 5.48
CA HIS A 95 -19.54 19.03 6.78
C HIS A 95 -18.21 18.56 7.39
N ASN A 96 -17.44 17.70 6.71
CA ASN A 96 -16.23 17.13 7.30
C ASN A 96 -15.15 18.18 7.59
N LEU A 97 -14.94 19.17 6.70
CA LEU A 97 -13.98 20.25 6.93
C LEU A 97 -14.38 21.08 8.15
N GLU A 98 -15.64 21.51 8.20
CA GLU A 98 -16.20 22.25 9.32
C GLU A 98 -16.07 21.50 10.67
N ILE A 99 -16.42 20.21 10.68
CA ILE A 99 -16.29 19.36 11.87
C ILE A 99 -14.81 19.20 12.26
N ARG A 100 -13.92 18.94 11.30
CA ARG A 100 -12.48 18.81 11.53
C ARG A 100 -11.94 20.06 12.19
N ASP A 101 -12.24 21.24 11.67
CA ASP A 101 -11.69 22.51 12.16
C ASP A 101 -12.12 22.78 13.60
N VAL A 102 -13.37 22.45 13.96
CA VAL A 102 -13.87 22.54 15.34
C VAL A 102 -13.16 21.55 16.25
N LEU A 103 -13.03 20.28 15.84
CA LEU A 103 -12.32 19.26 16.62
C LEU A 103 -10.87 19.68 16.87
N GLU A 104 -10.17 20.14 15.83
CA GLU A 104 -8.79 20.60 15.92
C GLU A 104 -8.64 21.88 16.75
N GLY A 105 -9.56 22.83 16.61
CA GLY A 105 -9.62 24.03 17.42
C GLY A 105 -9.76 23.69 18.91
N ILE A 106 -10.60 22.71 19.24
CA ILE A 106 -10.73 22.20 20.61
C ILE A 106 -9.42 21.54 21.08
N VAL A 107 -8.82 20.66 20.27
CA VAL A 107 -7.55 19.98 20.60
C VAL A 107 -6.43 20.98 20.90
N LYS A 108 -6.30 22.03 20.07
CA LYS A 108 -5.26 23.06 20.20
C LYS A 108 -5.48 23.96 21.42
N ASN A 109 -6.73 24.33 21.72
CA ASN A 109 -7.03 25.41 22.66
C ASN A 109 -7.60 24.96 24.02
N TYR A 110 -8.03 23.71 24.16
CA TYR A 110 -8.57 23.22 25.44
C TYR A 110 -7.45 23.05 26.47
N ASN A 111 -7.57 23.78 27.59
CA ASN A 111 -6.64 23.78 28.72
C ASN A 111 -7.28 23.24 30.01
N GLY A 112 -8.43 22.56 29.91
CA GLY A 112 -9.10 21.91 31.04
C GLY A 112 -8.54 20.52 31.36
N ASP A 113 -9.35 19.69 32.01
CA ASP A 113 -8.96 18.35 32.44
C ASP A 113 -8.90 17.36 31.26
N LYS A 114 -7.67 16.97 30.90
CA LYS A 114 -7.35 16.01 29.83
C LYS A 114 -7.24 14.56 30.32
N ASP A 115 -7.43 14.30 31.61
CA ASP A 115 -7.41 12.95 32.18
C ASP A 115 -8.82 12.36 32.32
N SER A 116 -9.86 13.19 32.18
CA SER A 116 -11.27 12.79 32.19
C SER A 116 -11.61 11.76 31.09
N GLU A 117 -12.56 10.88 31.39
CA GLU A 117 -13.05 9.86 30.44
C GLU A 117 -13.72 10.50 29.22
N ASP A 118 -14.46 11.60 29.42
CA ASP A 118 -15.06 12.37 28.32
C ASP A 118 -14.01 12.94 27.37
N TRP A 119 -12.91 13.49 27.90
CA TRP A 119 -11.81 13.98 27.06
C TRP A 119 -11.12 12.86 26.28
N LYS A 120 -10.88 11.71 26.92
CA LYS A 120 -10.30 10.53 26.24
C LYS A 120 -11.21 10.01 25.13
N ASN A 121 -12.53 10.00 25.35
CA ASN A 121 -13.52 9.66 24.34
C ASN A 121 -13.58 10.70 23.21
N PHE A 122 -13.47 11.99 23.53
CA PHE A 122 -13.34 13.07 22.55
C PHE A 122 -12.09 12.92 21.67
N MET A 123 -10.93 12.67 22.27
CA MET A 123 -9.68 12.45 21.53
C MET A 123 -9.76 11.19 20.66
N THR A 124 -10.37 10.12 21.16
CA THR A 124 -10.58 8.89 20.38
C THR A 124 -11.47 9.15 19.17
N TYR A 125 -12.58 9.88 19.32
CA TYR A 125 -13.43 10.27 18.19
C TYR A 125 -12.68 11.14 17.19
N THR A 126 -11.96 12.16 17.66
CA THR A 126 -11.17 13.07 16.82
C THR A 126 -10.13 12.30 16.00
N LYS A 127 -9.40 11.38 16.62
CA LYS A 127 -8.41 10.55 15.92
C LYS A 127 -9.05 9.62 14.89
N ARG A 128 -10.25 9.09 15.15
CA ARG A 128 -11.00 8.30 14.14
C ARG A 128 -11.46 9.15 12.96
N VAL A 129 -11.86 10.39 13.22
CA VAL A 129 -12.21 11.38 12.17
C VAL A 129 -11.01 11.70 11.29
N TRP A 130 -9.85 11.99 11.90
CA TRP A 130 -8.57 12.12 11.19
C TRP A 130 -8.21 10.89 10.37
N PHE A 131 -8.30 9.71 10.96
CA PHE A 131 -7.96 8.46 10.27
C PHE A 131 -8.84 8.19 9.06
N SER A 132 -10.12 8.54 9.12
CA SER A 132 -11.10 8.16 8.10
C SER A 132 -11.39 9.27 7.10
N ASN A 133 -10.66 10.40 7.18
CA ASN A 133 -10.91 11.61 6.41
C ASN A 133 -12.39 12.05 6.49
N GLY A 134 -12.98 11.95 7.70
CA GLY A 134 -14.40 12.27 7.93
C GLY A 134 -15.06 11.50 9.08
N ILE A 135 -16.35 11.76 9.32
CA ILE A 135 -17.11 11.22 10.46
C ILE A 135 -17.63 9.78 10.28
N HIS A 136 -17.22 9.10 9.22
CA HIS A 136 -17.63 7.73 8.90
C HIS A 136 -16.45 6.79 8.95
N HIS A 137 -16.70 5.56 9.37
CA HIS A 137 -15.70 4.51 9.40
C HIS A 137 -15.19 4.21 7.98
N HIS A 138 -13.87 4.33 7.77
CA HIS A 138 -13.20 4.12 6.49
C HIS A 138 -13.58 2.80 5.77
N TYR A 139 -13.68 1.69 6.52
CA TYR A 139 -14.06 0.38 5.97
C TYR A 139 -15.57 0.10 5.94
N SER A 140 -16.26 0.11 7.10
CA SER A 140 -17.68 -0.26 7.17
C SER A 140 -18.67 0.80 6.67
N MET A 141 -18.19 2.00 6.33
CA MET A 141 -18.97 3.17 5.90
C MET A 141 -19.95 3.71 6.95
N LYS A 142 -20.07 3.10 8.14
CA LYS A 142 -20.98 3.54 9.20
C LYS A 142 -20.47 4.82 9.85
N LYS A 143 -21.38 5.74 10.16
CA LYS A 143 -21.05 6.94 10.95
C LYS A 143 -20.54 6.56 12.34
N PHE A 144 -19.55 7.31 12.84
CA PHE A 144 -19.10 7.16 14.22
C PHE A 144 -20.17 7.63 15.21
N VAL A 145 -20.26 6.91 16.33
CA VAL A 145 -21.07 7.31 17.48
C VAL A 145 -20.12 7.91 18.52
N PRO A 146 -20.26 9.21 18.86
CA PRO A 146 -19.51 9.83 19.96
C PRO A 146 -19.76 9.08 21.28
N LYS A 147 -18.70 8.84 22.05
CA LYS A 147 -18.76 8.26 23.41
C LYS A 147 -18.73 9.33 24.51
N PHE A 148 -19.01 10.57 24.14
CA PHE A 148 -19.17 11.73 25.03
C PHE A 148 -20.50 12.40 24.68
N SER A 149 -21.08 13.14 25.63
CA SER A 149 -22.38 13.78 25.44
C SER A 149 -22.28 15.00 24.49
N ARG A 150 -23.41 15.33 23.86
CA ARG A 150 -23.56 16.58 23.10
C ARG A 150 -23.27 17.80 23.97
N ASP A 151 -23.82 17.83 25.19
CA ASP A 151 -23.61 18.92 26.16
C ASP A 151 -22.12 19.12 26.48
N TYR A 152 -21.35 18.04 26.65
CA TYR A 152 -19.90 18.13 26.88
C TYR A 152 -19.19 18.72 25.67
N PHE A 153 -19.53 18.30 24.45
CA PHE A 153 -18.96 18.86 23.23
C PHE A 153 -19.30 20.35 23.05
N GLU A 154 -20.54 20.75 23.32
CA GLU A 154 -20.95 22.16 23.30
C GLU A 154 -20.22 22.99 24.37
N GLN A 155 -19.93 22.41 25.55
CA GLN A 155 -19.08 23.05 26.55
C GLN A 155 -17.65 23.22 26.07
N LEU A 156 -17.05 22.21 25.43
CA LEU A 156 -15.71 22.31 24.84
C LEU A 156 -15.67 23.44 23.79
N MET A 157 -16.64 23.47 22.86
CA MET A 157 -16.77 24.53 21.86
C MET A 157 -16.87 25.91 22.51
N LYS A 158 -17.71 26.07 23.53
CA LYS A 158 -17.86 27.34 24.27
C LYS A 158 -16.57 27.78 24.96
N ILE A 159 -15.83 26.84 25.56
CA ILE A 159 -14.56 27.14 26.26
C ILE A 159 -13.49 27.58 25.26
N THR A 160 -13.43 26.96 24.08
CA THR A 160 -12.40 27.24 23.08
C THR A 160 -12.81 28.30 22.06
N GLY A 161 -14.05 28.79 22.10
CA GLY A 161 -14.60 29.73 21.13
C GLY A 161 -14.80 29.12 19.74
N ALA A 162 -14.97 27.80 19.65
CA ALA A 162 -15.26 27.13 18.38
C ALA A 162 -16.77 27.20 18.08
N GLU A 163 -17.11 27.30 16.79
CA GLU A 163 -18.50 27.35 16.32
C GLU A 163 -18.72 26.25 15.28
N LEU A 164 -19.84 25.54 15.39
CA LEU A 164 -20.26 24.49 14.47
C LEU A 164 -21.72 24.70 14.07
N SER A 165 -22.03 24.53 12.79
CA SER A 165 -23.39 24.62 12.27
C SER A 165 -24.30 23.58 12.91
N GLU A 166 -25.59 23.92 13.04
CA GLU A 166 -26.57 23.01 13.62
C GLU A 166 -26.71 21.71 12.80
N GLU A 167 -26.56 21.79 11.46
CA GLU A 167 -26.55 20.61 10.60
C GLU A 167 -25.38 19.67 10.90
N ALA A 168 -24.16 20.21 11.01
CA ALA A 168 -22.98 19.42 11.32
C ALA A 168 -23.02 18.84 12.74
N LEU A 169 -23.49 19.62 13.72
CA LEU A 169 -23.69 19.17 15.09
C LEU A 169 -24.71 18.03 15.16
N ASN A 170 -25.85 18.18 14.47
CA ASN A 170 -26.83 17.10 14.37
C ASN A 170 -26.27 15.88 13.62
N ALA A 171 -25.47 16.10 12.57
CA ALA A 171 -24.79 15.01 11.88
C ALA A 171 -23.87 14.23 12.82
N MET A 172 -23.18 14.85 13.78
CA MET A 172 -22.34 14.13 14.74
C MET A 172 -23.15 13.29 15.74
N PHE A 173 -24.27 13.80 16.25
CA PHE A 173 -24.96 13.19 17.42
C PHE A 173 -26.30 12.49 17.12
N ASP A 174 -27.01 12.84 16.04
CA ASP A 174 -28.27 12.19 15.66
C ASP A 174 -27.98 10.95 14.79
N PRO A 175 -28.19 9.71 15.27
CA PRO A 175 -27.86 8.50 14.53
C PRO A 175 -28.62 8.34 13.21
N SER A 176 -29.75 9.05 13.02
CA SER A 176 -30.52 9.02 11.77
C SER A 176 -29.91 9.86 10.65
N LYS A 177 -29.07 10.86 10.98
CA LYS A 177 -28.44 11.75 10.01
C LYS A 177 -27.13 11.18 9.51
N ALA A 178 -26.92 11.22 8.18
CA ALA A 178 -25.70 10.77 7.54
C ALA A 178 -25.21 9.39 8.02
N ALA A 179 -26.13 8.44 8.24
CA ALA A 179 -25.84 7.19 8.94
C ALA A 179 -24.77 6.32 8.25
N LYS A 180 -24.66 6.41 6.92
CA LYS A 180 -23.64 5.74 6.12
C LYS A 180 -23.01 6.72 5.12
N LYS A 181 -21.69 6.62 4.94
CA LYS A 181 -20.95 7.34 3.90
C LYS A 181 -21.42 6.91 2.52
N VAL A 182 -21.38 5.60 2.29
CA VAL A 182 -21.85 4.93 1.08
C VAL A 182 -22.86 3.88 1.48
N ASN A 183 -24.01 3.88 0.81
CA ASN A 183 -25.05 2.89 0.99
C ASN A 183 -25.27 2.13 -0.32
N LEU A 184 -25.28 0.80 -0.23
CA LEU A 184 -25.45 -0.13 -1.35
C LEU A 184 -26.66 -1.05 -1.14
N ASP A 185 -27.58 -0.66 -0.25
CA ASP A 185 -28.84 -1.36 0.02
C ASP A 185 -29.80 -1.15 -1.16
N PRO A 186 -30.10 -2.18 -1.98
CA PRO A 186 -30.87 -2.04 -3.22
C PRO A 186 -32.34 -1.65 -2.97
N GLU A 187 -32.82 -1.73 -1.73
CA GLU A 187 -34.16 -1.30 -1.34
C GLU A 187 -34.25 0.20 -1.04
N LYS A 188 -33.14 0.93 -1.15
CA LYS A 188 -33.05 2.39 -0.92
C LYS A 188 -32.52 3.09 -2.15
N ASP A 189 -32.83 4.38 -2.27
CA ASP A 189 -32.17 5.26 -3.23
C ASP A 189 -30.70 5.42 -2.82
N LEU A 190 -29.78 4.87 -3.62
CA LEU A 190 -28.36 4.77 -3.24
C LEU A 190 -27.69 6.14 -3.10
N VAL A 191 -28.16 7.13 -3.86
CA VAL A 191 -27.64 8.51 -3.82
C VAL A 191 -28.16 9.21 -2.57
N ALA A 192 -29.48 9.28 -2.40
CA ALA A 192 -30.09 10.01 -1.28
C ALA A 192 -29.80 9.34 0.08
N ALA A 193 -29.56 8.03 0.11
CA ALA A 193 -29.24 7.30 1.34
C ALA A 193 -27.73 7.30 1.69
N SER A 194 -26.88 7.85 0.82
CA SER A 194 -25.44 7.99 1.05
C SER A 194 -25.09 9.40 1.51
N ALA A 195 -24.16 9.54 2.46
CA ALA A 195 -23.70 10.85 2.92
C ALA A 195 -22.62 11.46 2.03
N VAL A 196 -21.97 10.68 1.16
CA VAL A 196 -20.89 11.16 0.28
C VAL A 196 -21.31 12.40 -0.51
N ASN A 197 -20.40 13.36 -0.67
CA ASN A 197 -20.68 14.68 -1.25
C ASN A 197 -20.45 14.73 -2.77
N PHE A 198 -20.55 13.60 -3.47
CA PHE A 198 -20.46 13.55 -4.94
C PHE A 198 -21.73 14.01 -5.66
N TYR A 199 -22.84 14.07 -4.92
CA TYR A 199 -24.15 14.48 -5.38
C TYR A 199 -24.71 15.50 -4.40
N ASP A 200 -25.47 16.47 -4.90
CA ASP A 200 -26.25 17.34 -4.02
C ASP A 200 -27.31 16.54 -3.22
N PRO A 201 -27.65 16.98 -2.00
CA PRO A 201 -28.49 16.21 -1.08
C PRO A 201 -29.92 15.95 -1.57
N ASP A 202 -30.37 16.69 -2.58
CA ASP A 202 -31.69 16.62 -3.18
C ASP A 202 -31.73 15.86 -4.52
N LEU A 203 -30.60 15.28 -4.94
CA LEU A 203 -30.54 14.38 -6.10
C LEU A 203 -30.95 12.96 -5.71
N THR A 204 -31.71 12.34 -6.61
CA THR A 204 -32.08 10.93 -6.54
C THR A 204 -31.20 10.09 -7.45
N GLU A 205 -31.07 8.80 -7.14
CA GLU A 205 -30.45 7.81 -7.99
C GLU A 205 -31.01 7.87 -9.42
N LYS A 206 -32.32 8.05 -9.55
CA LYS A 206 -32.97 8.11 -10.87
C LYS A 206 -32.54 9.30 -11.72
N GLU A 207 -32.34 10.45 -11.09
CA GLU A 207 -31.87 11.65 -11.78
C GLU A 207 -30.42 11.48 -12.26
N VAL A 208 -29.57 10.86 -11.44
CA VAL A 208 -28.19 10.53 -11.82
C VAL A 208 -28.17 9.56 -13.01
N GLU A 209 -28.95 8.48 -12.95
CA GLU A 209 -29.07 7.53 -14.07
C GLU A 209 -29.51 8.22 -15.37
N ASN A 210 -30.55 9.07 -15.27
CA ASN A 210 -31.09 9.77 -16.42
C ASN A 210 -30.08 10.74 -17.03
N TYR A 211 -29.29 11.43 -16.20
CA TYR A 211 -28.23 12.33 -16.64
C TYR A 211 -27.17 11.57 -17.44
N TYR A 212 -26.62 10.48 -16.90
CA TYR A 212 -25.55 9.73 -17.58
C TYR A 212 -26.05 8.92 -18.77
N LYS A 213 -27.30 8.46 -18.77
CA LYS A 213 -27.92 7.81 -19.92
C LYS A 213 -27.95 8.72 -21.15
N GLN A 214 -28.07 10.03 -20.97
CA GLN A 214 -28.06 11.01 -22.06
C GLN A 214 -26.64 11.43 -22.48
N LYS A 215 -25.67 11.36 -21.54
CA LYS A 215 -24.30 11.83 -21.74
C LYS A 215 -23.37 10.76 -22.33
N ILE A 216 -23.57 9.50 -21.96
CA ILE A 216 -22.70 8.40 -22.36
C ILE A 216 -22.95 8.00 -23.82
N ASP A 217 -21.94 8.18 -24.66
CA ASP A 217 -21.90 7.58 -25.98
C ASP A 217 -21.47 6.10 -25.91
N LYS A 218 -22.46 5.19 -26.02
CA LYS A 218 -22.24 3.74 -26.00
C LYS A 218 -21.54 3.19 -27.24
N SER A 219 -21.41 4.00 -28.30
CA SER A 219 -20.72 3.60 -29.54
C SER A 219 -19.23 3.94 -29.53
N ALA A 220 -18.78 4.73 -28.56
CA ALA A 220 -17.38 5.15 -28.44
C ALA A 220 -16.47 3.93 -28.17
N LYS A 221 -15.50 3.71 -29.07
CA LYS A 221 -14.46 2.67 -28.89
C LYS A 221 -13.39 3.03 -27.86
N LYS A 222 -13.28 4.32 -27.55
CA LYS A 222 -12.34 4.91 -26.59
C LYS A 222 -13.12 5.89 -25.70
N PRO A 223 -14.06 5.40 -24.88
CA PRO A 223 -14.88 6.27 -24.04
C PRO A 223 -14.00 6.91 -22.96
N VAL A 224 -14.30 8.17 -22.65
CA VAL A 224 -13.77 8.85 -21.47
C VAL A 224 -14.46 8.32 -20.20
N SER A 225 -13.85 8.54 -19.04
CA SER A 225 -14.44 8.24 -17.73
C SER A 225 -15.50 9.27 -17.32
N TYR A 226 -16.69 9.22 -17.94
CA TYR A 226 -17.77 10.18 -17.70
C TYR A 226 -18.07 10.38 -16.20
N GLY A 227 -18.04 11.64 -15.74
CA GLY A 227 -18.37 12.00 -14.36
C GLY A 227 -17.24 11.88 -13.34
N LEU A 228 -16.07 11.37 -13.74
CA LEU A 228 -14.95 11.06 -12.82
C LEU A 228 -14.54 12.23 -11.93
N ASN A 229 -14.52 13.45 -12.47
CA ASN A 229 -13.96 14.62 -11.80
C ASN A 229 -14.98 15.73 -11.58
N SER A 230 -16.16 15.38 -11.08
CA SER A 230 -17.21 16.36 -10.88
C SER A 230 -18.18 15.98 -9.76
N LYS A 231 -18.71 17.01 -9.10
CA LYS A 231 -19.93 16.87 -8.29
C LYS A 231 -21.14 17.04 -9.18
N LEU A 232 -22.15 16.18 -9.06
CA LEU A 232 -23.45 16.44 -9.70
C LEU A 232 -24.29 17.32 -8.79
N VAL A 233 -24.84 18.39 -9.35
CA VAL A 233 -25.63 19.37 -8.61
C VAL A 233 -26.99 19.58 -9.26
N LYS A 234 -27.96 20.01 -8.46
CA LYS A 234 -29.25 20.50 -8.95
C LYS A 234 -29.27 22.02 -8.81
N THR A 235 -29.40 22.71 -9.93
CA THR A 235 -29.49 24.17 -9.95
C THR A 235 -30.84 24.65 -9.42
N GLU A 236 -30.96 25.94 -9.10
CA GLU A 236 -32.21 26.52 -8.57
C GLU A 236 -33.42 26.37 -9.53
N ASP A 237 -33.17 26.28 -10.84
CA ASP A 237 -34.19 26.01 -11.87
C ASP A 237 -34.48 24.51 -12.07
N GLY A 238 -33.92 23.63 -11.24
CA GLY A 238 -34.16 22.18 -11.23
C GLY A 238 -33.37 21.39 -12.26
N LYS A 239 -32.38 22.00 -12.92
CA LYS A 239 -31.52 21.33 -13.91
C LYS A 239 -30.37 20.60 -13.21
N VAL A 240 -30.08 19.39 -13.70
CA VAL A 240 -28.94 18.60 -13.22
C VAL A 240 -27.70 18.91 -14.06
N GLU A 241 -26.59 19.28 -13.43
CA GLU A 241 -25.32 19.54 -14.11
C GLU A 241 -24.10 19.15 -13.28
N GLU A 242 -22.94 19.08 -13.94
CA GLU A 242 -21.66 18.76 -13.30
C GLU A 242 -20.91 20.04 -12.90
N ARG A 243 -20.56 20.17 -11.62
CA ARG A 243 -19.53 21.09 -11.15
C ARG A 243 -18.17 20.38 -11.24
N VAL A 244 -17.48 20.64 -12.34
CA VAL A 244 -16.18 20.02 -12.63
C VAL A 244 -15.12 20.50 -11.63
N TRP A 245 -14.30 19.56 -11.16
CA TRP A 245 -13.16 19.79 -10.29
C TRP A 245 -11.95 20.20 -11.13
N LYS A 246 -11.64 21.50 -11.12
CA LYS A 246 -10.58 22.10 -11.93
C LYS A 246 -10.14 23.45 -11.34
N ILE A 247 -9.04 24.01 -11.84
CA ILE A 247 -8.40 25.20 -11.28
C ILE A 247 -9.31 26.43 -11.16
N ASP A 248 -10.24 26.62 -12.09
CA ASP A 248 -11.23 27.71 -12.13
C ASP A 248 -12.65 27.22 -11.79
N GLY A 249 -12.77 26.05 -11.17
CA GLY A 249 -14.03 25.39 -10.81
C GLY A 249 -14.08 25.00 -9.34
N MET A 250 -14.82 23.93 -9.05
CA MET A 250 -14.89 23.38 -7.69
C MET A 250 -13.51 22.82 -7.29
N TYR A 251 -13.13 23.04 -6.02
CA TYR A 251 -11.79 22.77 -5.48
C TYR A 251 -10.63 23.59 -6.11
N GLY A 252 -10.94 24.67 -6.83
CA GLY A 252 -9.95 25.45 -7.57
C GLY A 252 -8.78 25.99 -6.73
N SER A 253 -9.01 26.34 -5.46
CA SER A 253 -7.97 26.78 -4.52
C SER A 253 -6.93 25.69 -4.26
N ALA A 254 -7.36 24.48 -3.85
CA ALA A 254 -6.48 23.34 -3.66
C ALA A 254 -5.81 22.89 -4.98
N ILE A 255 -6.56 22.84 -6.07
CA ILE A 255 -6.04 22.43 -7.39
C ILE A 255 -4.96 23.40 -7.90
N LYS A 256 -5.08 24.69 -7.59
CA LYS A 256 -4.04 25.68 -7.93
C LYS A 256 -2.72 25.38 -7.23
N GLU A 257 -2.76 24.99 -5.96
CA GLU A 257 -1.56 24.60 -5.21
C GLU A 257 -1.01 23.24 -5.69
N ILE A 258 -1.87 22.27 -6.02
CA ILE A 258 -1.46 21.03 -6.70
C ILE A 258 -0.67 21.37 -7.97
N VAL A 259 -1.24 22.19 -8.85
CA VAL A 259 -0.61 22.61 -10.11
C VAL A 259 0.71 23.33 -9.86
N HIS A 260 0.79 24.20 -8.84
CA HIS A 260 2.04 24.89 -8.50
C HIS A 260 3.18 23.92 -8.21
N TRP A 261 2.92 22.88 -7.42
CA TRP A 261 3.92 21.87 -7.10
C TRP A 261 4.25 20.95 -8.27
N LEU A 262 3.25 20.56 -9.07
CA LEU A 262 3.48 19.79 -10.29
C LEU A 262 4.34 20.58 -11.31
N GLU A 263 4.14 21.89 -11.45
CA GLU A 263 4.97 22.75 -12.32
C GLU A 263 6.44 22.82 -11.86
N LYS A 264 6.69 22.72 -10.56
CA LYS A 264 8.06 22.55 -10.02
C LYS A 264 8.59 21.15 -10.33
N ALA A 265 7.78 20.11 -10.12
CA ALA A 265 8.14 18.71 -10.39
C ALA A 265 8.54 18.48 -11.87
N VAL A 266 7.84 19.10 -12.83
CA VAL A 266 8.18 19.05 -14.28
C VAL A 266 9.64 19.44 -14.55
N LYS A 267 10.18 20.43 -13.81
CA LYS A 267 11.54 20.95 -14.03
C LYS A 267 12.63 19.98 -13.56
N VAL A 268 12.28 19.09 -12.63
CA VAL A 268 13.21 18.16 -12.00
C VAL A 268 12.89 16.69 -12.28
N ALA A 269 11.90 16.40 -13.12
CA ALA A 269 11.61 15.07 -13.61
C ALA A 269 12.88 14.37 -14.14
N GLU A 270 12.93 13.05 -13.99
CA GLU A 270 14.12 12.24 -14.30
C GLU A 270 14.31 12.10 -15.80
N ASN A 271 13.21 12.15 -16.56
CA ASN A 271 13.21 12.03 -18.00
C ASN A 271 12.06 12.81 -18.66
N GLN A 272 12.16 12.97 -19.99
CA GLN A 272 11.20 13.75 -20.77
C GLN A 272 9.80 13.14 -20.76
N LYS A 273 9.66 11.81 -20.75
CA LYS A 273 8.35 11.12 -20.74
C LYS A 273 7.58 11.43 -19.44
N GLN A 274 8.25 11.39 -18.28
CA GLN A 274 7.66 11.82 -17.01
C GLN A 274 7.27 13.31 -17.05
N ALA A 275 8.15 14.19 -17.55
CA ALA A 275 7.86 15.61 -17.65
C ALA A 275 6.64 15.90 -18.55
N ASP A 276 6.47 15.17 -19.64
CA ASP A 276 5.34 15.32 -20.56
C ASP A 276 4.04 14.77 -19.97
N ALA A 277 4.09 13.64 -19.25
CA ALA A 277 2.94 13.15 -18.49
C ALA A 277 2.49 14.18 -17.43
N LEU A 278 3.42 14.77 -16.66
CA LEU A 278 3.09 15.81 -15.68
C LEU A 278 2.44 17.05 -16.33
N LYS A 279 2.90 17.48 -17.51
CA LYS A 279 2.27 18.59 -18.23
C LYS A 279 0.83 18.27 -18.63
N LEU A 280 0.56 17.04 -19.08
CA LEU A 280 -0.80 16.59 -19.38
C LEU A 280 -1.69 16.53 -18.12
N LEU A 281 -1.13 16.10 -16.98
CA LEU A 281 -1.84 16.15 -15.70
C LEU A 281 -2.17 17.58 -15.29
N ILE A 282 -1.24 18.52 -15.46
CA ILE A 282 -1.46 19.95 -15.23
C ILE A 282 -2.53 20.50 -16.17
N GLU A 283 -2.51 20.16 -17.47
CA GLU A 283 -3.55 20.54 -18.42
C GLU A 283 -4.92 20.00 -18.02
N TYR A 284 -4.98 18.75 -17.56
CA TYR A 284 -6.20 18.15 -17.02
C TYR A 284 -6.72 18.93 -15.82
N TYR A 285 -5.89 19.23 -14.81
CA TYR A 285 -6.31 20.04 -13.67
C TYR A 285 -6.75 21.46 -14.04
N LYS A 286 -6.13 22.06 -15.06
CA LYS A 286 -6.49 23.40 -15.54
C LYS A 286 -7.82 23.41 -16.30
N THR A 287 -8.14 22.34 -17.02
CA THR A 287 -9.29 22.31 -17.95
C THR A 287 -10.49 21.50 -17.43
N GLY A 288 -10.23 20.50 -16.60
CA GLY A 288 -11.18 19.47 -16.21
C GLY A 288 -11.52 18.46 -17.32
N ASP A 289 -10.81 18.47 -18.47
CA ASP A 289 -11.16 17.65 -19.64
C ASP A 289 -10.75 16.17 -19.46
N LEU A 290 -11.73 15.28 -19.43
CA LEU A 290 -11.51 13.84 -19.31
C LEU A 290 -10.78 13.20 -20.50
N LYS A 291 -10.70 13.87 -21.66
CA LYS A 291 -9.80 13.44 -22.74
C LYS A 291 -8.35 13.70 -22.40
N LYS A 292 -8.05 14.84 -21.74
CA LYS A 292 -6.71 15.12 -21.21
C LYS A 292 -6.32 14.16 -20.10
N TRP A 293 -7.29 13.70 -19.31
CA TRP A 293 -7.10 12.59 -18.39
C TRP A 293 -6.68 11.30 -19.12
N ASP A 294 -7.37 10.91 -20.19
CA ASP A 294 -6.97 9.73 -20.99
C ASP A 294 -5.59 9.90 -21.64
N GLU A 295 -5.29 11.07 -22.22
CA GLU A 295 -3.96 11.40 -22.77
C GLU A 295 -2.86 11.30 -21.71
N TYR A 296 -3.10 11.85 -20.51
CA TYR A 296 -2.21 11.74 -19.36
C TYR A 296 -1.96 10.26 -19.01
N ASN A 297 -3.01 9.46 -18.87
CA ASN A 297 -2.87 8.05 -18.48
C ASN A 297 -2.06 7.26 -19.52
N ILE A 298 -2.26 7.52 -20.81
CA ILE A 298 -1.45 6.90 -21.87
C ILE A 298 0.02 7.32 -21.74
N ALA A 299 0.29 8.61 -21.54
CA ALA A 299 1.66 9.09 -21.36
C ALA A 299 2.31 8.49 -20.11
N TRP A 300 1.58 8.43 -19.00
CA TRP A 300 2.04 7.88 -17.73
C TRP A 300 2.34 6.38 -17.81
N VAL A 301 1.47 5.56 -18.41
CA VAL A 301 1.73 4.11 -18.60
C VAL A 301 3.01 3.87 -19.41
N ASN A 302 3.26 4.71 -20.42
CA ASN A 302 4.44 4.58 -21.28
C ASN A 302 5.73 5.17 -20.67
N ALA A 303 5.62 5.98 -19.59
CA ALA A 303 6.75 6.48 -18.82
C ALA A 303 7.23 5.41 -17.82
N THR A 304 7.97 4.42 -18.30
CA THR A 304 8.41 3.24 -17.52
C THR A 304 9.82 3.36 -16.94
N GLU A 305 10.60 4.33 -17.42
CA GLU A 305 11.96 4.67 -17.00
C GLU A 305 11.95 5.65 -15.81
N GLY A 306 13.00 5.60 -14.98
CA GLY A 306 13.12 6.40 -13.76
C GLY A 306 13.05 5.56 -12.49
N ASP A 307 13.51 6.14 -11.38
CA ASP A 307 13.44 5.53 -10.06
C ASP A 307 12.28 6.10 -9.22
N ILE A 308 11.57 7.12 -9.71
CA ILE A 308 10.41 7.73 -9.05
C ILE A 308 9.18 7.61 -9.95
N ASP A 309 8.06 7.19 -9.38
CA ASP A 309 6.75 7.20 -10.02
C ASP A 309 5.70 7.79 -9.06
N TYR A 310 4.51 8.08 -9.56
CA TYR A 310 3.46 8.71 -8.77
C TYR A 310 2.06 8.39 -9.27
N ILE A 311 1.10 8.45 -8.35
CA ILE A 311 -0.33 8.58 -8.62
C ILE A 311 -0.75 9.89 -7.98
N ASN A 312 -1.50 10.74 -8.70
CA ASN A 312 -2.01 12.03 -8.20
C ASN A 312 -3.20 12.45 -9.07
N SER A 313 -4.43 12.19 -8.62
CA SER A 313 -5.68 12.65 -9.24
C SER A 313 -6.93 12.14 -8.50
N PHE A 314 -8.09 12.27 -9.14
CA PHE A 314 -9.33 11.55 -8.88
C PHE A 314 -9.27 10.17 -9.53
N ILE A 315 -9.09 9.10 -8.75
CA ILE A 315 -8.71 7.77 -9.30
C ILE A 315 -9.80 6.74 -9.10
N GLU A 316 -10.04 6.34 -7.85
CA GLU A 316 -10.89 5.19 -7.52
C GLU A 316 -12.33 5.61 -7.24
N VAL A 317 -13.29 4.82 -7.70
CA VAL A 317 -14.73 5.15 -7.62
C VAL A 317 -15.47 4.45 -6.48
N TYR A 318 -14.74 3.85 -5.54
CA TYR A 318 -15.33 3.03 -4.46
C TYR A 318 -16.22 3.82 -3.50
N ASN A 319 -15.94 5.11 -3.31
CA ASN A 319 -16.73 5.98 -2.44
C ASN A 319 -18.02 6.49 -3.13
N ASP A 320 -18.21 6.25 -4.42
CA ASP A 320 -19.41 6.65 -5.15
C ASP A 320 -20.42 5.48 -5.20
N PRO A 321 -21.63 5.62 -4.61
CA PRO A 321 -22.66 4.58 -4.68
C PRO A 321 -23.05 4.20 -6.12
N MET A 322 -22.84 5.10 -7.10
CA MET A 322 -23.12 4.86 -8.51
C MET A 322 -21.87 4.52 -9.35
N GLY A 323 -20.66 4.58 -8.76
CA GLY A 323 -19.40 4.18 -9.41
C GLY A 323 -18.90 5.08 -10.56
N TYR A 324 -19.24 6.38 -10.57
CA TYR A 324 -18.80 7.35 -11.58
C TYR A 324 -17.67 8.27 -11.10
N ARG A 325 -17.68 8.72 -9.84
CA ARG A 325 -16.80 9.77 -9.30
C ARG A 325 -15.55 9.20 -8.66
N GLY A 326 -14.39 9.77 -8.98
CA GLY A 326 -13.11 9.38 -8.41
C GLY A 326 -12.82 10.12 -7.10
N SER A 327 -12.42 9.40 -6.06
CA SER A 327 -11.79 9.96 -4.86
C SER A 327 -10.44 10.58 -5.22
N TYR A 328 -10.12 11.75 -4.64
CA TYR A 328 -8.77 12.30 -4.73
C TYR A 328 -7.79 11.42 -3.95
N GLU A 329 -6.69 11.01 -4.58
CA GLU A 329 -5.62 10.24 -3.94
C GLU A 329 -4.24 10.61 -4.48
N THR A 330 -3.21 10.35 -3.68
CA THR A 330 -1.82 10.45 -4.10
C THR A 330 -0.97 9.37 -3.45
N ILE A 331 -0.10 8.75 -4.25
CA ILE A 331 0.93 7.81 -3.80
C ILE A 331 2.23 8.15 -4.54
N VAL A 332 3.24 8.66 -3.83
CA VAL A 332 4.57 8.90 -4.40
C VAL A 332 5.45 7.68 -4.13
N GLN A 333 6.06 7.15 -5.18
CA GLN A 333 6.70 5.85 -5.17
C GLN A 333 8.17 6.00 -5.55
N VAL A 334 9.04 5.36 -4.78
CA VAL A 334 10.47 5.19 -5.05
C VAL A 334 10.70 3.73 -5.39
N LYS A 335 11.50 3.46 -6.42
CA LYS A 335 11.89 2.11 -6.79
C LYS A 335 12.50 1.37 -5.59
N ASP A 336 12.05 0.16 -5.33
CA ASP A 336 12.77 -0.73 -4.44
C ASP A 336 13.99 -1.28 -5.20
N PHE A 337 15.16 -0.69 -4.95
CA PHE A 337 16.40 -1.06 -5.60
C PHE A 337 16.79 -2.51 -5.33
N GLU A 338 16.56 -3.02 -4.11
CA GLU A 338 16.92 -4.40 -3.78
C GLU A 338 15.96 -5.39 -4.42
N ALA A 339 14.65 -5.14 -4.37
CA ALA A 339 13.67 -5.98 -5.04
C ALA A 339 13.90 -5.98 -6.56
N SER A 340 14.24 -4.82 -7.14
CA SER A 340 14.57 -4.70 -8.57
C SER A 340 15.80 -5.53 -8.95
N GLU A 341 16.86 -5.53 -8.13
CA GLU A 341 18.06 -6.36 -8.37
C GLU A 341 17.75 -7.86 -8.27
N ARG A 342 16.94 -8.26 -7.28
CA ARG A 342 16.48 -9.65 -7.12
C ARG A 342 15.65 -10.09 -8.34
N MET A 343 14.66 -9.30 -8.74
CA MET A 343 13.81 -9.59 -9.90
C MET A 343 14.60 -9.65 -11.20
N LYS A 344 15.58 -8.76 -11.40
CA LYS A 344 16.47 -8.80 -12.55
C LYS A 344 17.26 -10.12 -12.60
N THR A 345 17.84 -10.52 -11.48
CA THR A 345 18.59 -11.78 -11.36
C THR A 345 17.71 -12.99 -11.70
N LEU A 346 16.47 -13.01 -11.21
CA LEU A 346 15.50 -14.06 -11.54
C LEU A 346 15.12 -14.04 -13.02
N SER A 347 14.83 -12.87 -13.59
CA SER A 347 14.45 -12.71 -14.99
C SER A 347 15.56 -13.17 -15.95
N GLU A 348 16.82 -12.83 -15.66
CA GLU A 348 18.00 -13.27 -16.44
C GLU A 348 18.21 -14.80 -16.38
N ASN A 349 17.66 -15.46 -15.37
CA ASN A 349 17.75 -16.91 -15.17
C ASN A 349 16.40 -17.63 -15.39
N VAL A 350 15.37 -16.95 -15.90
CA VAL A 350 14.01 -17.49 -15.98
C VAL A 350 13.93 -18.81 -16.74
N GLN A 351 14.74 -18.97 -17.80
CA GLN A 351 14.78 -20.20 -18.57
C GLN A 351 15.28 -21.39 -17.75
N TRP A 352 16.26 -21.19 -16.85
CA TRP A 352 16.75 -22.25 -15.98
C TRP A 352 15.62 -22.79 -15.10
N PHE A 353 14.77 -21.90 -14.58
CA PHE A 353 13.61 -22.30 -13.76
C PHE A 353 12.53 -23.01 -14.58
N GLU A 354 12.36 -22.70 -15.86
CA GLU A 354 11.44 -23.46 -16.73
C GLU A 354 11.97 -24.86 -17.00
N ASP A 355 13.24 -24.96 -17.42
CA ASP A 355 13.89 -26.22 -17.83
C ASP A 355 13.95 -27.22 -16.67
N ASN A 356 14.24 -26.73 -15.46
CA ASN A 356 14.37 -27.54 -14.24
C ASN A 356 13.04 -27.71 -13.48
N SER A 357 11.92 -27.26 -14.03
CA SER A 357 10.61 -27.42 -13.40
C SER A 357 10.15 -28.89 -13.41
N PRO A 358 9.51 -29.38 -12.32
CA PRO A 358 8.93 -30.72 -12.27
C PRO A 358 7.62 -30.87 -13.08
N ILE A 359 7.17 -29.82 -13.77
CA ILE A 359 6.04 -29.91 -14.70
C ILE A 359 6.36 -30.86 -15.88
N MET A 360 5.34 -31.24 -16.65
CA MET A 360 5.50 -32.10 -17.83
C MET A 360 6.31 -31.38 -18.90
N ASP A 361 7.22 -32.08 -19.60
CA ASP A 361 8.10 -31.46 -20.60
C ASP A 361 7.31 -30.83 -21.76
N GLU A 362 6.20 -31.44 -22.17
CA GLU A 362 5.29 -30.88 -23.18
C GLU A 362 4.60 -29.58 -22.76
N HIS A 363 4.50 -29.30 -21.45
CA HIS A 363 3.97 -28.05 -20.90
C HIS A 363 5.04 -26.99 -20.66
N LYS A 364 6.33 -27.31 -20.87
CA LYS A 364 7.43 -26.33 -20.77
C LYS A 364 7.52 -25.47 -22.03
N LYS A 365 7.87 -24.19 -21.84
CA LYS A 365 8.21 -23.24 -22.90
C LYS A 365 9.68 -23.42 -23.31
N GLU A 366 9.92 -23.47 -24.62
CA GLU A 366 11.29 -23.50 -25.17
C GLU A 366 12.04 -22.18 -24.92
N ASN A 367 11.32 -21.05 -24.92
CA ASN A 367 11.87 -19.74 -24.65
C ASN A 367 10.92 -18.97 -23.72
N VAL A 368 11.36 -18.70 -22.51
CA VAL A 368 10.62 -17.93 -21.51
C VAL A 368 11.18 -16.52 -21.42
N THR A 369 10.26 -15.56 -21.35
CA THR A 369 10.57 -14.18 -20.95
C THR A 369 9.93 -13.94 -19.60
N GLY A 370 10.69 -13.41 -18.65
CA GLY A 370 10.17 -13.10 -17.32
C GLY A 370 9.14 -11.97 -17.39
N VAL A 371 8.18 -11.99 -16.47
CA VAL A 371 7.22 -10.88 -16.32
C VAL A 371 7.92 -9.70 -15.65
N THR A 372 7.74 -8.50 -16.18
CA THR A 372 8.18 -7.27 -15.53
C THR A 372 7.17 -6.86 -14.45
N TYR A 373 7.48 -7.18 -13.19
CA TYR A 373 6.74 -6.72 -12.01
C TYR A 373 7.55 -5.64 -11.28
N LYS A 374 6.88 -4.65 -10.67
CA LYS A 374 7.55 -3.58 -9.93
C LYS A 374 7.11 -3.60 -8.46
N VAL A 375 8.07 -3.83 -7.56
CA VAL A 375 7.92 -3.50 -6.14
C VAL A 375 8.50 -2.11 -5.91
N VAL A 376 7.77 -1.29 -5.17
CA VAL A 376 8.12 0.10 -4.89
C VAL A 376 7.97 0.40 -3.40
N ASN A 377 8.69 1.41 -2.95
CA ASN A 377 8.60 1.99 -1.62
C ASN A 377 7.83 3.30 -1.68
N VAL A 378 6.80 3.43 -0.86
CA VAL A 378 6.07 4.69 -0.68
C VAL A 378 6.96 5.74 -0.03
N ALA A 379 7.01 6.94 -0.61
CA ALA A 379 7.69 8.11 -0.05
C ALA A 379 6.72 9.10 0.63
N GLY A 380 5.46 9.12 0.21
CA GLY A 380 4.40 9.92 0.83
C GLY A 380 3.05 9.71 0.15
N GLU A 381 1.98 9.76 0.94
CA GLU A 381 0.60 9.51 0.51
C GLU A 381 -0.35 10.61 0.99
N SER A 382 -1.42 10.85 0.23
CA SER A 382 -2.50 11.76 0.60
C SER A 382 -3.83 11.32 -0.01
N GLY A 383 -4.92 11.98 0.38
CA GLY A 383 -6.25 11.65 -0.12
C GLY A 383 -6.74 10.29 0.36
N ASP A 384 -7.42 9.53 -0.51
CA ASP A 384 -8.01 8.22 -0.19
C ASP A 384 -6.96 7.12 0.09
N ALA A 385 -5.68 7.39 -0.21
CA ALA A 385 -4.56 6.49 0.09
C ALA A 385 -3.89 6.78 1.46
N SER A 386 -4.38 7.73 2.26
CA SER A 386 -3.78 8.05 3.57
C SER A 386 -4.84 8.53 4.56
N PRO A 387 -4.78 8.13 5.84
CA PRO A 387 -3.80 7.22 6.45
C PRO A 387 -4.00 5.73 6.13
N SER A 388 -5.19 5.32 5.70
CA SER A 388 -5.46 3.94 5.27
C SER A 388 -5.05 3.77 3.81
N THR A 389 -4.00 2.98 3.55
CA THR A 389 -3.43 2.81 2.20
C THR A 389 -3.66 1.38 1.66
N PRO A 390 -3.79 1.18 0.33
CA PRO A 390 -3.68 -0.14 -0.26
C PRO A 390 -2.28 -0.75 -0.07
N ILE A 391 -2.14 -2.05 -0.32
CA ILE A 391 -0.82 -2.73 -0.34
C ILE A 391 -0.27 -2.91 -1.77
N GLY A 392 -1.08 -2.56 -2.77
CA GLY A 392 -0.74 -2.61 -4.18
C GLY A 392 -1.81 -1.92 -5.01
N VAL A 393 -1.44 -1.45 -6.20
CA VAL A 393 -2.31 -0.67 -7.08
C VAL A 393 -2.08 -1.08 -8.53
N ASN A 394 -3.13 -1.03 -9.35
CA ASN A 394 -3.08 -1.43 -10.76
C ASN A 394 -3.84 -0.46 -11.67
N LEU A 395 -3.12 0.47 -12.28
CA LEU A 395 -3.68 1.61 -13.00
C LEU A 395 -3.22 1.69 -14.46
N PRO A 396 -3.95 2.40 -15.35
CA PRO A 396 -5.18 3.14 -15.09
C PRO A 396 -6.42 2.24 -15.03
N ASN A 397 -7.55 2.80 -14.61
CA ASN A 397 -8.86 2.14 -14.54
C ASN A 397 -9.56 2.01 -15.92
N SER A 398 -9.17 2.81 -16.91
CA SER A 398 -9.79 2.76 -18.25
C SER A 398 -9.45 1.47 -18.99
N ASN A 399 -10.46 0.61 -19.18
CA ASN A 399 -10.31 -0.71 -19.81
C ASN A 399 -9.70 -0.64 -21.22
N TRP A 400 -10.09 0.36 -22.03
CA TRP A 400 -9.57 0.46 -23.40
C TRP A 400 -8.09 0.90 -23.41
N ILE A 401 -7.69 1.76 -22.47
CA ILE A 401 -6.28 2.15 -22.30
C ILE A 401 -5.48 0.92 -21.86
N ARG A 402 -5.95 0.19 -20.85
CA ARG A 402 -5.31 -1.06 -20.39
C ARG A 402 -5.11 -2.07 -21.53
N ALA A 403 -6.16 -2.28 -22.33
CA ALA A 403 -6.13 -3.23 -23.43
C ALA A 403 -5.20 -2.82 -24.58
N THR A 404 -4.99 -1.51 -24.80
CA THR A 404 -4.24 -0.99 -25.96
C THR A 404 -2.82 -0.57 -25.62
N HIS A 405 -2.61 -0.01 -24.43
CA HIS A 405 -1.38 0.64 -23.99
C HIS A 405 -0.76 -0.04 -22.77
N GLY A 406 -1.47 -0.95 -22.10
CA GLY A 406 -1.03 -1.63 -20.90
C GLY A 406 -1.44 -0.93 -19.61
N SER A 407 -0.95 -1.47 -18.50
CA SER A 407 -1.17 -0.96 -17.14
C SER A 407 0.12 -1.06 -16.34
N LYS A 408 0.22 -0.29 -15.26
CA LYS A 408 1.25 -0.43 -14.23
C LYS A 408 0.62 -1.06 -12.99
N SER A 409 1.12 -2.24 -12.61
CA SER A 409 0.78 -2.91 -11.36
C SER A 409 1.98 -2.83 -10.44
N VAL A 410 1.79 -2.32 -9.22
CA VAL A 410 2.86 -2.17 -8.24
C VAL A 410 2.43 -2.69 -6.87
N SER A 411 3.37 -3.26 -6.13
CA SER A 411 3.21 -3.58 -4.71
C SER A 411 3.98 -2.57 -3.85
N LEU A 412 3.35 -2.09 -2.78
CA LEU A 412 3.90 -1.10 -1.86
C LEU A 412 4.70 -1.83 -0.76
N GLY A 413 5.94 -2.17 -1.08
CA GLY A 413 6.77 -3.09 -0.29
C GLY A 413 7.03 -2.62 1.15
N ASN A 414 7.38 -1.34 1.34
CA ASN A 414 7.63 -0.79 2.67
C ASN A 414 6.36 -0.65 3.54
N ILE A 415 5.18 -0.49 2.93
CA ILE A 415 3.89 -0.50 3.63
C ILE A 415 3.58 -1.90 4.14
N VAL A 416 3.70 -2.92 3.27
CA VAL A 416 3.52 -4.33 3.66
C VAL A 416 4.49 -4.71 4.77
N GLU A 417 5.76 -4.34 4.64
CA GLU A 417 6.80 -4.59 5.64
C GLU A 417 6.49 -3.88 6.97
N ALA A 418 6.07 -2.62 6.93
CA ALA A 418 5.72 -1.87 8.12
C ALA A 418 4.50 -2.46 8.85
N TYR A 419 3.51 -2.95 8.09
CA TYR A 419 2.34 -3.61 8.67
C TYR A 419 2.72 -4.87 9.43
N ASP A 420 3.57 -5.72 8.84
CA ASP A 420 4.07 -6.94 9.48
C ASP A 420 4.88 -6.60 10.75
N LYS A 421 5.86 -5.71 10.63
CA LYS A 421 6.73 -5.30 11.76
C LYS A 421 5.99 -4.57 12.87
N SER A 422 4.89 -3.87 12.58
CA SER A 422 4.06 -3.21 13.60
C SER A 422 3.45 -4.20 14.60
N SER A 423 3.26 -5.46 14.19
CA SER A 423 2.73 -6.52 15.05
C SER A 423 3.79 -7.12 15.99
N LYS A 424 5.08 -6.75 15.85
CA LYS A 424 6.23 -7.30 16.62
C LYS A 424 6.27 -8.84 16.65
N GLY A 425 5.78 -9.46 15.58
CA GLY A 425 5.65 -10.91 15.46
C GLY A 425 4.60 -11.50 16.41
N GLY A 426 3.60 -10.74 16.86
CA GLY A 426 2.55 -11.23 17.76
C GLY A 426 1.86 -12.48 17.23
N TYR A 427 1.39 -12.43 15.98
CA TYR A 427 0.84 -13.60 15.30
C TYR A 427 1.87 -14.72 15.05
N LEU A 428 3.15 -14.39 14.88
CA LEU A 428 4.21 -15.41 14.77
C LEU A 428 4.37 -16.14 16.10
N LYS A 429 4.54 -15.42 17.20
CA LYS A 429 4.73 -15.99 18.54
C LYS A 429 3.50 -16.77 19.02
N GLU A 430 2.31 -16.29 18.68
CA GLU A 430 1.06 -16.94 19.07
C GLU A 430 0.85 -18.24 18.30
N PHE A 431 1.07 -18.25 16.98
CA PHE A 431 0.67 -19.37 16.12
C PHE A 431 1.83 -20.29 15.70
N ALA A 432 3.09 -19.97 16.02
CA ALA A 432 4.23 -20.86 15.84
C ALA A 432 4.34 -21.83 17.02
N TYR A 433 4.68 -23.08 16.75
CA TYR A 433 4.73 -24.12 17.79
C TYR A 433 5.95 -24.00 18.71
N SER A 434 7.09 -23.59 18.13
CA SER A 434 8.40 -23.64 18.79
C SER A 434 9.14 -22.32 18.73
N GLN A 435 10.03 -22.11 19.71
CA GLN A 435 10.92 -20.94 19.70
C GLN A 435 11.85 -20.92 18.48
N GLU A 436 12.24 -22.10 17.97
CA GLU A 436 13.07 -22.19 16.76
C GLU A 436 12.34 -21.62 15.53
N GLU A 437 11.06 -21.97 15.36
CA GLU A 437 10.22 -21.43 14.28
C GLU A 437 10.06 -19.91 14.43
N VAL A 438 9.84 -19.43 15.66
CA VAL A 438 9.76 -17.99 15.96
C VAL A 438 11.07 -17.29 15.60
N ASP A 439 12.22 -17.79 16.04
CA ASP A 439 13.54 -17.20 15.80
C ASP A 439 13.87 -17.20 14.30
N ARG A 440 13.54 -18.28 13.60
CA ARG A 440 13.69 -18.40 12.13
C ARG A 440 12.79 -17.39 11.41
N GLY A 441 11.52 -17.28 11.79
CA GLY A 441 10.58 -16.33 11.20
C GLY A 441 10.99 -14.88 11.43
N LEU A 442 11.43 -14.52 12.62
CA LEU A 442 11.93 -13.18 12.93
C LEU A 442 13.21 -12.84 12.15
N LYS A 443 14.10 -13.81 11.94
CA LYS A 443 15.38 -13.59 11.25
C LYS A 443 15.24 -13.55 9.73
N TYR A 444 14.47 -14.47 9.14
CA TYR A 444 14.46 -14.70 7.69
C TYR A 444 13.12 -14.40 7.01
N GLY A 445 12.02 -14.21 7.75
CA GLY A 445 10.67 -14.07 7.19
C GLY A 445 10.54 -12.94 6.18
N ASN A 446 11.12 -11.77 6.44
CA ASN A 446 11.08 -10.64 5.51
C ASN A 446 11.77 -10.96 4.16
N LEU A 447 12.96 -11.56 4.21
CA LEU A 447 13.67 -11.95 2.99
C LEU A 447 12.93 -13.09 2.26
N SER A 448 12.40 -14.07 3.01
CA SER A 448 11.69 -15.20 2.42
C SER A 448 10.41 -14.76 1.72
N ASP A 449 9.62 -13.87 2.33
CA ASP A 449 8.41 -13.32 1.72
C ASP A 449 8.73 -12.51 0.46
N LYS A 450 9.77 -11.65 0.49
CA LYS A 450 10.20 -10.88 -0.68
C LYS A 450 10.66 -11.77 -1.83
N LEU A 451 11.39 -12.84 -1.55
CA LEU A 451 11.84 -13.79 -2.58
C LEU A 451 10.69 -14.65 -3.09
N HIS A 452 9.77 -15.06 -2.23
CA HIS A 452 8.55 -15.75 -2.63
C HIS A 452 7.74 -14.92 -3.62
N THR A 453 7.44 -13.66 -3.28
CA THR A 453 6.75 -12.74 -4.20
C THR A 453 7.54 -12.54 -5.50
N ALA A 454 8.86 -12.33 -5.44
CA ALA A 454 9.65 -12.15 -6.64
C ALA A 454 9.63 -13.39 -7.57
N LEU A 455 9.70 -14.60 -7.01
CA LEU A 455 9.57 -15.84 -7.77
C LEU A 455 8.15 -16.02 -8.33
N HIS A 456 7.12 -15.78 -7.53
CA HIS A 456 5.72 -15.87 -7.94
C HIS A 456 5.45 -15.00 -9.18
N GLU A 457 5.86 -13.75 -9.11
CA GLU A 457 5.59 -12.76 -10.15
C GLU A 457 6.45 -12.99 -11.41
N VAL A 458 7.77 -13.14 -11.24
CA VAL A 458 8.73 -13.16 -12.36
C VAL A 458 8.82 -14.53 -13.04
N VAL A 459 8.74 -15.61 -12.26
CA VAL A 459 8.93 -16.99 -12.72
C VAL A 459 7.61 -17.75 -12.73
N GLY A 460 6.81 -17.62 -11.67
CA GLY A 460 5.51 -18.26 -11.51
C GLY A 460 4.62 -17.96 -12.69
N HIS A 461 4.11 -16.73 -12.83
CA HIS A 461 3.23 -16.36 -13.95
C HIS A 461 3.86 -16.49 -15.35
N ALA A 462 5.19 -16.42 -15.47
CA ALA A 462 5.89 -16.58 -16.73
C ALA A 462 5.97 -18.05 -17.22
N SER A 463 5.97 -19.02 -16.32
CA SER A 463 6.22 -20.44 -16.61
C SER A 463 5.02 -21.18 -17.20
N GLY A 464 5.32 -22.24 -17.97
CA GLY A 464 4.34 -23.15 -18.52
C GLY A 464 3.53 -22.62 -19.71
N LYS A 465 3.10 -23.52 -20.61
CA LYS A 465 2.25 -23.21 -21.78
C LYS A 465 1.00 -24.09 -21.84
N LEU A 466 -0.02 -23.60 -22.55
CA LEU A 466 -1.21 -24.37 -22.88
C LEU A 466 -0.93 -25.35 -24.03
N ASN A 467 -1.68 -26.45 -24.08
CA ASN A 467 -1.66 -27.34 -25.23
C ASN A 467 -2.32 -26.68 -26.44
N GLU A 468 -1.87 -27.05 -27.64
CA GLU A 468 -2.43 -26.51 -28.88
C GLU A 468 -3.93 -26.84 -28.97
N GLY A 469 -4.75 -25.83 -29.28
CA GLY A 469 -6.22 -25.97 -29.37
C GLY A 469 -6.98 -25.87 -28.05
N VAL A 470 -6.30 -25.75 -26.89
CA VAL A 470 -6.95 -25.49 -25.60
C VAL A 470 -7.24 -23.99 -25.43
N GLY A 471 -8.47 -23.66 -25.04
CA GLY A 471 -8.89 -22.29 -24.76
C GLY A 471 -8.16 -21.69 -23.56
N THR A 472 -8.26 -20.37 -23.38
CA THR A 472 -7.67 -19.68 -22.23
C THR A 472 -8.24 -20.20 -20.90
N PRO A 473 -7.50 -20.11 -19.77
CA PRO A 473 -8.02 -20.51 -18.46
C PRO A 473 -9.36 -19.86 -18.09
N LYS A 474 -9.61 -18.64 -18.56
CA LYS A 474 -10.90 -17.97 -18.37
C LYS A 474 -12.05 -18.72 -19.05
N GLU A 475 -11.80 -19.31 -20.22
CA GLU A 475 -12.79 -20.07 -21.00
C GLU A 475 -12.94 -21.49 -20.47
N THR A 476 -11.82 -22.14 -20.12
CA THR A 476 -11.79 -23.56 -19.72
C THR A 476 -12.06 -23.76 -18.24
N LEU A 477 -11.38 -23.03 -17.35
CA LEU A 477 -11.44 -23.17 -15.89
C LEU A 477 -12.45 -22.22 -15.22
N LYS A 478 -12.94 -21.21 -15.96
CA LYS A 478 -14.02 -20.29 -15.54
C LYS A 478 -13.75 -19.66 -14.17
N ASN A 479 -14.64 -19.87 -13.20
CA ASN A 479 -14.57 -19.29 -11.86
C ASN A 479 -13.41 -19.85 -11.00
N TYR A 480 -12.76 -20.94 -11.41
CA TYR A 480 -11.58 -21.49 -10.72
C TYR A 480 -10.26 -21.00 -11.31
N ALA A 481 -10.30 -20.29 -12.45
CA ALA A 481 -9.10 -19.89 -13.18
C ALA A 481 -8.13 -19.07 -12.32
N SER A 482 -8.62 -18.05 -11.62
CA SER A 482 -7.77 -17.20 -10.77
C SER A 482 -7.16 -17.99 -9.62
N THR A 483 -7.96 -18.74 -8.86
CA THR A 483 -7.45 -19.54 -7.73
C THR A 483 -6.38 -20.54 -8.17
N LEU A 484 -6.56 -21.22 -9.30
CA LEU A 484 -5.60 -22.19 -9.81
C LEU A 484 -4.34 -21.53 -10.38
N GLU A 485 -4.47 -20.37 -11.03
CA GLU A 485 -3.31 -19.61 -11.51
C GLU A 485 -2.43 -19.12 -10.36
N GLU A 486 -3.05 -18.60 -9.31
CA GLU A 486 -2.37 -18.15 -8.10
C GLU A 486 -1.71 -19.32 -7.36
N ALA A 487 -2.42 -20.45 -7.18
CA ALA A 487 -1.86 -21.64 -6.55
C ALA A 487 -0.63 -22.14 -7.32
N ARG A 488 -0.68 -22.10 -8.65
CA ARG A 488 0.44 -22.51 -9.51
C ARG A 488 1.65 -21.59 -9.33
N ALA A 489 1.45 -20.28 -9.33
CA ALA A 489 2.53 -19.32 -9.16
C ALA A 489 3.15 -19.38 -7.74
N ASP A 490 2.33 -19.53 -6.70
CA ASP A 490 2.80 -19.79 -5.32
C ASP A 490 3.61 -21.09 -5.24
N LEU A 491 3.17 -22.17 -5.89
CA LEU A 491 3.90 -23.43 -5.92
C LEU A 491 5.25 -23.34 -6.64
N VAL A 492 5.35 -22.59 -7.73
CA VAL A 492 6.64 -22.30 -8.40
C VAL A 492 7.58 -21.60 -7.42
N ALA A 493 7.07 -20.59 -6.71
CA ALA A 493 7.85 -19.85 -5.72
C ALA A 493 8.31 -20.75 -4.57
N LEU A 494 7.38 -21.47 -3.95
CA LEU A 494 7.68 -22.40 -2.85
C LEU A 494 8.71 -23.45 -3.28
N TYR A 495 8.51 -24.10 -4.41
CA TYR A 495 9.41 -25.14 -4.91
C TYR A 495 10.86 -24.64 -5.03
N TYR A 496 11.07 -23.48 -5.65
CA TYR A 496 12.41 -22.95 -5.89
C TYR A 496 13.03 -22.22 -4.69
N LEU A 497 12.23 -21.70 -3.78
CA LEU A 497 12.75 -20.99 -2.61
C LEU A 497 13.54 -21.91 -1.65
N TYR A 498 13.28 -23.22 -1.69
CA TYR A 498 14.07 -24.23 -0.99
C TYR A 498 15.09 -24.95 -1.91
N ASP A 499 15.52 -24.30 -3.00
CA ASP A 499 16.54 -24.81 -3.93
C ASP A 499 17.90 -24.10 -3.75
N LYS A 500 19.00 -24.86 -3.93
CA LYS A 500 20.37 -24.32 -3.83
C LYS A 500 20.67 -23.27 -4.90
N LYS A 501 19.98 -23.30 -6.04
CA LYS A 501 20.13 -22.30 -7.09
C LYS A 501 19.89 -20.89 -6.58
N MET A 502 18.98 -20.70 -5.62
CA MET A 502 18.73 -19.37 -5.03
C MET A 502 19.95 -18.84 -4.26
N ILE A 503 20.77 -19.74 -3.67
CA ILE A 503 22.06 -19.39 -3.05
C ILE A 503 23.10 -19.11 -4.14
N ASP A 504 23.17 -19.96 -5.17
CA ASP A 504 24.13 -19.80 -6.27
C ASP A 504 23.92 -18.49 -7.05
N LEU A 505 22.69 -17.99 -7.09
CA LEU A 505 22.32 -16.69 -7.66
C LEU A 505 22.56 -15.51 -6.70
N GLY A 506 23.01 -15.76 -5.47
CA GLY A 506 23.26 -14.73 -4.46
C GLY A 506 21.98 -14.09 -3.90
N LEU A 507 20.83 -14.74 -4.04
CA LEU A 507 19.54 -14.21 -3.58
C LEU A 507 19.28 -14.49 -2.09
N MET A 508 19.94 -15.51 -1.54
CA MET A 508 19.88 -15.86 -0.11
C MET A 508 21.16 -16.55 0.35
N ASP A 509 21.49 -16.43 1.64
CA ASP A 509 22.74 -16.99 2.18
C ASP A 509 22.66 -18.50 2.45
N ASN A 510 21.46 -19.01 2.77
CA ASN A 510 21.24 -20.40 3.13
C ASN A 510 19.75 -20.79 3.03
N LEU A 511 19.48 -22.09 3.14
CA LEU A 511 18.13 -22.66 3.00
C LEU A 511 17.20 -22.40 4.20
N GLU A 512 17.65 -21.82 5.31
CA GLU A 512 16.75 -21.42 6.41
C GLU A 512 15.74 -20.36 5.96
N VAL A 513 16.07 -19.58 4.91
CA VAL A 513 15.14 -18.65 4.26
C VAL A 513 13.96 -19.40 3.65
N GLY A 514 14.21 -20.50 2.93
CA GLY A 514 13.13 -21.33 2.38
C GLY A 514 12.30 -22.03 3.47
N LYS A 515 12.95 -22.49 4.56
CA LYS A 515 12.22 -23.05 5.71
C LYS A 515 11.29 -22.04 6.38
N ALA A 516 11.77 -20.80 6.56
CA ALA A 516 10.96 -19.72 7.11
C ALA A 516 9.69 -19.49 6.28
N GLN A 517 9.80 -19.52 4.94
CA GLN A 517 8.63 -19.42 4.07
C GLN A 517 7.69 -20.61 4.22
N TYR A 518 8.22 -21.83 4.30
CA TYR A 518 7.37 -23.02 4.41
C TYR A 518 6.58 -23.01 5.71
N ASP A 519 7.23 -22.67 6.83
CA ASP A 519 6.56 -22.51 8.12
C ASP A 519 5.46 -21.44 8.04
N ALA A 520 5.80 -20.26 7.50
CA ALA A 520 4.86 -19.16 7.35
C ALA A 520 3.68 -19.51 6.44
N TYR A 521 3.93 -20.16 5.30
CA TYR A 521 2.92 -20.52 4.31
C TYR A 521 1.96 -21.58 4.85
N ILE A 522 2.47 -22.62 5.52
CA ILE A 522 1.64 -23.67 6.12
C ILE A 522 0.82 -23.11 7.29
N ARG A 523 1.44 -22.33 8.19
CA ARG A 523 0.76 -21.68 9.31
C ARG A 523 -0.31 -20.69 8.84
N ASN A 524 -0.04 -19.95 7.76
CA ASN A 524 -1.02 -19.04 7.16
C ASN A 524 -2.18 -19.80 6.52
N GLY A 525 -1.87 -20.73 5.62
CA GLY A 525 -2.85 -21.47 4.81
C GLY A 525 -3.81 -22.31 5.65
N LEU A 526 -3.33 -22.94 6.73
CA LEU A 526 -4.12 -23.84 7.57
C LEU A 526 -4.78 -23.16 8.78
N MET A 527 -4.32 -21.98 9.19
CA MET A 527 -4.82 -21.33 10.42
C MET A 527 -4.91 -19.81 10.31
N VAL A 528 -3.78 -19.11 10.25
CA VAL A 528 -3.73 -17.68 10.59
C VAL A 528 -4.59 -16.83 9.65
N GLN A 529 -4.77 -17.22 8.39
CA GLN A 529 -5.62 -16.46 7.46
C GLN A 529 -7.11 -16.43 7.84
N LEU A 530 -7.60 -17.41 8.60
CA LEU A 530 -9.02 -17.54 8.98
C LEU A 530 -9.50 -16.41 9.89
N ARG A 531 -8.59 -15.67 10.54
CA ARG A 531 -8.90 -14.45 11.29
C ARG A 531 -9.58 -13.35 10.47
N ARG A 532 -9.58 -13.49 9.13
CA ARG A 532 -10.20 -12.55 8.19
C ARG A 532 -11.66 -12.89 7.85
N LEU A 533 -12.17 -14.01 8.36
CA LEU A 533 -13.52 -14.49 8.07
C LEU A 533 -14.44 -14.28 9.26
N GLU A 534 -15.70 -13.95 8.98
CA GLU A 534 -16.76 -13.95 9.99
C GLU A 534 -17.17 -15.39 10.36
N PRO A 535 -17.56 -15.67 11.61
CA PRO A 535 -17.95 -17.00 12.04
C PRO A 535 -19.00 -17.66 11.12
N GLY A 536 -18.66 -18.83 10.58
CA GLY A 536 -19.54 -19.62 9.70
C GLY A 536 -19.32 -19.42 8.21
N ASP A 537 -18.50 -18.44 7.80
CA ASP A 537 -18.15 -18.21 6.41
C ASP A 537 -17.14 -19.24 5.89
N ASN A 538 -17.18 -19.49 4.58
CA ASN A 538 -16.14 -20.22 3.86
C ASN A 538 -15.17 -19.23 3.20
N ILE A 539 -14.04 -19.74 2.70
CA ILE A 539 -13.11 -18.88 1.96
C ILE A 539 -13.70 -18.56 0.57
N GLU A 540 -13.77 -17.28 0.24
CA GLU A 540 -14.22 -16.79 -1.07
C GLU A 540 -13.11 -16.21 -1.93
N GLU A 541 -12.21 -15.44 -1.32
CA GLU A 541 -11.13 -14.72 -2.00
C GLU A 541 -10.12 -15.68 -2.65
N ALA A 542 -9.77 -15.45 -3.92
CA ALA A 542 -9.00 -16.37 -4.74
C ALA A 542 -7.61 -16.68 -4.17
N HIS A 543 -6.89 -15.70 -3.62
CA HIS A 543 -5.57 -15.92 -3.01
C HIS A 543 -5.68 -16.69 -1.69
N MET A 544 -6.66 -16.39 -0.84
CA MET A 544 -6.92 -17.18 0.37
C MET A 544 -7.26 -18.64 0.03
N ARG A 545 -8.09 -18.87 -1.01
CA ARG A 545 -8.43 -20.21 -1.50
C ARG A 545 -7.19 -20.96 -1.97
N ASN A 546 -6.32 -20.28 -2.74
CA ASN A 546 -5.10 -20.88 -3.26
C ASN A 546 -4.18 -21.34 -2.09
N ARG A 547 -3.99 -20.47 -1.09
CA ARG A 547 -3.09 -20.74 0.04
C ARG A 547 -3.59 -21.91 0.87
N GLN A 548 -4.90 -21.94 1.14
CA GLN A 548 -5.51 -23.08 1.82
C GLN A 548 -5.41 -24.35 0.99
N LEU A 549 -5.70 -24.29 -0.31
CA LEU A 549 -5.60 -25.42 -1.23
C LEU A 549 -4.20 -26.05 -1.16
N VAL A 550 -3.17 -25.24 -1.35
CA VAL A 550 -1.77 -25.71 -1.37
C VAL A 550 -1.39 -26.32 -0.02
N ALA A 551 -1.68 -25.63 1.09
CA ALA A 551 -1.29 -26.08 2.42
C ALA A 551 -2.05 -27.34 2.87
N LEU A 552 -3.37 -27.38 2.63
CA LEU A 552 -4.22 -28.50 3.04
C LEU A 552 -3.97 -29.74 2.18
N TRP A 553 -3.74 -29.57 0.88
CA TRP A 553 -3.35 -30.69 0.01
C TRP A 553 -2.01 -31.28 0.45
N ALA A 554 -1.00 -30.43 0.70
CA ALA A 554 0.31 -30.90 1.15
C ALA A 554 0.24 -31.58 2.53
N TYR A 555 -0.57 -31.05 3.45
CA TYR A 555 -0.82 -31.68 4.76
C TYR A 555 -1.48 -33.05 4.61
N GLU A 556 -2.52 -33.18 3.76
CA GLU A 556 -3.20 -34.46 3.55
C GLU A 556 -2.26 -35.49 2.90
N LYS A 557 -1.57 -35.12 1.83
CA LYS A 557 -0.69 -36.04 1.09
C LYS A 557 0.58 -36.39 1.85
N GLY A 558 1.06 -35.50 2.72
CA GLY A 558 2.21 -35.73 3.58
C GLY A 558 1.91 -36.48 4.88
N LYS A 559 0.64 -36.83 5.14
CA LYS A 559 0.21 -37.35 6.45
C LYS A 559 0.82 -38.70 6.81
N GLU A 560 0.92 -39.63 5.86
CA GLU A 560 1.51 -40.96 6.10
C GLU A 560 2.99 -40.89 6.50
N ASP A 561 3.71 -39.90 5.95
CA ASP A 561 5.12 -39.65 6.19
C ASP A 561 5.37 -38.63 7.32
N ASN A 562 4.31 -38.14 7.97
CA ASN A 562 4.35 -37.08 8.99
C ASN A 562 5.10 -35.81 8.55
N VAL A 563 4.97 -35.42 7.27
CA VAL A 563 5.66 -34.26 6.69
C VAL A 563 5.23 -32.94 7.35
N ILE A 564 3.92 -32.79 7.56
CA ILE A 564 3.31 -31.70 8.33
C ILE A 564 2.47 -32.34 9.43
N GLU A 565 2.69 -31.94 10.67
CA GLU A 565 2.04 -32.50 11.86
C GLU A 565 1.12 -31.48 12.52
N LYS A 566 -0.14 -31.86 12.77
CA LYS A 566 -1.07 -31.10 13.61
C LYS A 566 -0.79 -31.45 15.08
N LYS A 567 -0.22 -30.52 15.84
CA LYS A 567 0.04 -30.64 17.29
C LYS A 567 -0.96 -29.82 18.08
N THR A 568 -1.16 -30.22 19.33
CA THR A 568 -1.92 -29.45 20.32
C THR A 568 -1.05 -29.21 21.54
N LYS A 569 -1.01 -27.97 22.03
CA LYS A 569 -0.32 -27.57 23.26
C LYS A 569 -1.21 -26.60 24.03
N ASP A 570 -1.48 -26.92 25.28
CA ASP A 570 -2.30 -26.11 26.20
C ASP A 570 -3.70 -25.77 25.63
N GLY A 571 -4.27 -26.70 24.84
CA GLY A 571 -5.56 -26.52 24.16
C GLY A 571 -5.48 -25.86 22.78
N ASN A 572 -4.35 -25.26 22.43
CA ASN A 572 -4.15 -24.57 21.14
C ASN A 572 -3.57 -25.51 20.08
N THR A 573 -4.05 -25.40 18.85
CA THR A 573 -3.59 -26.12 17.68
C THR A 573 -2.41 -25.42 17.01
N TYR A 574 -1.47 -26.21 16.48
CA TYR A 574 -0.33 -25.76 15.68
C TYR A 574 -0.07 -26.74 14.54
N PHE A 575 0.43 -26.25 13.40
CA PHE A 575 0.91 -27.09 12.31
C PHE A 575 2.42 -26.95 12.17
N VAL A 576 3.13 -28.06 12.24
CA VAL A 576 4.61 -28.11 12.28
C VAL A 576 5.13 -28.84 11.06
N VAL A 577 6.05 -28.21 10.33
CA VAL A 577 6.77 -28.88 9.22
C VAL A 577 7.92 -29.71 9.81
N ASN A 578 7.85 -31.03 9.65
CA ASN A 578 8.88 -31.95 10.13
C ASN A 578 9.92 -32.30 9.06
N ASP A 579 9.52 -32.31 7.78
CA ASP A 579 10.39 -32.64 6.65
C ASP A 579 10.23 -31.64 5.49
N TYR A 580 11.07 -30.61 5.49
CA TYR A 580 11.07 -29.57 4.47
C TYR A 580 11.39 -30.10 3.07
N LYS A 581 12.20 -31.16 2.95
CA LYS A 581 12.56 -31.70 1.63
C LYS A 581 11.40 -32.47 1.03
N LYS A 582 10.73 -33.33 1.81
CA LYS A 582 9.50 -33.98 1.37
C LYS A 582 8.40 -32.97 1.08
N LEU A 583 8.29 -31.89 1.85
CA LEU A 583 7.33 -30.82 1.57
C LEU A 583 7.61 -30.15 0.21
N GLN A 584 8.88 -29.88 -0.12
CA GLN A 584 9.25 -29.40 -1.46
C GLN A 584 8.83 -30.37 -2.58
N GLU A 585 8.99 -31.69 -2.36
CA GLU A 585 8.56 -32.71 -3.32
C GLU A 585 7.04 -32.72 -3.51
N LEU A 586 6.26 -32.59 -2.43
CA LEU A 586 4.81 -32.45 -2.48
C LEU A 586 4.38 -31.19 -3.23
N PHE A 587 5.05 -30.05 -3.01
CA PHE A 587 4.80 -28.85 -3.80
C PHE A 587 5.10 -29.07 -5.28
N GLY A 588 6.19 -29.76 -5.63
CA GLY A 588 6.49 -30.11 -7.02
C GLY A 588 5.43 -31.01 -7.68
N GLN A 589 4.89 -31.98 -6.92
CA GLN A 589 3.80 -32.85 -7.40
C GLN A 589 2.51 -32.07 -7.65
N LEU A 590 2.10 -31.22 -6.71
CA LEU A 590 0.91 -30.39 -6.85
C LEU A 590 1.08 -29.37 -7.99
N MET A 591 2.27 -28.80 -8.14
CA MET A 591 2.58 -27.87 -9.22
C MET A 591 2.43 -28.54 -10.59
N ARG A 592 2.95 -29.77 -10.73
CA ARG A 592 2.81 -30.57 -11.94
C ARG A 592 1.34 -30.82 -12.28
N GLU A 593 0.51 -31.16 -11.28
CA GLU A 593 -0.91 -31.40 -11.49
C GLU A 593 -1.69 -30.13 -11.85
N ILE A 594 -1.46 -29.02 -11.13
CA ILE A 594 -2.14 -27.76 -11.46
C ILE A 594 -1.70 -27.25 -12.84
N GLN A 595 -0.43 -27.40 -13.21
CA GLN A 595 0.03 -27.08 -14.56
C GLN A 595 -0.65 -27.95 -15.61
N ARG A 596 -0.82 -29.26 -15.37
CA ARG A 596 -1.58 -30.16 -16.26
C ARG A 596 -3.02 -29.68 -16.43
N ILE A 597 -3.72 -29.41 -15.33
CA ILE A 597 -5.10 -28.90 -15.31
C ILE A 597 -5.22 -27.63 -16.17
N LYS A 598 -4.28 -26.69 -15.98
CA LYS A 598 -4.22 -25.45 -16.75
C LYS A 598 -3.98 -25.72 -18.25
N SER A 599 -2.96 -26.52 -18.56
CA SER A 599 -2.51 -26.75 -19.93
C SER A 599 -3.51 -27.55 -20.78
N GLU A 600 -4.27 -28.44 -20.15
CA GLU A 600 -5.28 -29.28 -20.80
C GLU A 600 -6.70 -28.70 -20.71
N GLY A 601 -6.93 -27.68 -19.88
CA GLY A 601 -8.25 -27.07 -19.67
C GLY A 601 -9.21 -27.96 -18.89
N ASP A 602 -8.68 -28.77 -17.96
CA ASP A 602 -9.43 -29.78 -17.19
C ASP A 602 -10.27 -29.15 -16.07
N TYR A 603 -11.45 -28.64 -16.44
CA TYR A 603 -12.35 -27.96 -15.52
C TYR A 603 -12.75 -28.80 -14.29
N GLU A 604 -13.06 -30.09 -14.48
CA GLU A 604 -13.57 -30.91 -13.37
C GLU A 604 -12.46 -31.24 -12.35
N ALA A 605 -11.23 -31.50 -12.81
CA ALA A 605 -10.10 -31.66 -11.89
C ALA A 605 -9.78 -30.35 -11.16
N GLY A 606 -9.78 -29.22 -11.87
CA GLY A 606 -9.57 -27.89 -11.28
C GLY A 606 -10.63 -27.55 -10.22
N ARG A 607 -11.91 -27.79 -10.55
CA ARG A 607 -13.03 -27.67 -9.61
C ARG A 607 -12.84 -28.55 -8.38
N ALA A 608 -12.53 -29.84 -8.58
CA ALA A 608 -12.38 -30.78 -7.48
C ALA A 608 -11.26 -30.35 -6.53
N LEU A 609 -10.14 -29.84 -7.06
CA LEU A 609 -9.02 -29.38 -6.24
C LEU A 609 -9.41 -28.15 -5.40
N VAL A 610 -10.05 -27.16 -6.00
CA VAL A 610 -10.47 -25.94 -5.28
C VAL A 610 -11.56 -26.24 -4.26
N GLU A 611 -12.61 -26.97 -4.63
CA GLU A 611 -13.76 -27.24 -3.76
C GLU A 611 -13.42 -28.16 -2.57
N ASN A 612 -12.45 -29.07 -2.75
CA ASN A 612 -12.04 -29.97 -1.67
C ASN A 612 -11.01 -29.34 -0.73
N TYR A 613 -10.09 -28.52 -1.24
CA TYR A 613 -8.95 -28.03 -0.45
C TYR A 613 -8.95 -26.52 -0.22
N GLY A 614 -9.55 -25.72 -1.10
CA GLY A 614 -9.47 -24.25 -1.07
C GLY A 614 -10.67 -23.53 -0.44
N VAL A 615 -11.85 -24.15 -0.35
CA VAL A 615 -13.10 -23.45 0.03
C VAL A 615 -13.47 -23.65 1.50
N LYS A 616 -13.55 -24.91 1.94
CA LYS A 616 -14.19 -25.27 3.21
C LYS A 616 -13.32 -24.89 4.40
N VAL A 617 -13.93 -24.28 5.40
CA VAL A 617 -13.29 -23.89 6.66
C VAL A 617 -13.66 -24.89 7.77
N ASP A 618 -12.65 -25.34 8.51
CA ASP A 618 -12.86 -26.10 9.75
C ASP A 618 -13.32 -25.13 10.85
N LYS A 619 -14.55 -25.35 11.34
CA LYS A 619 -15.20 -24.43 12.29
C LYS A 619 -14.47 -24.36 13.63
N GLU A 620 -13.95 -25.48 14.13
CA GLU A 620 -13.26 -25.51 15.43
C GLU A 620 -11.94 -24.75 15.33
N ILE A 621 -11.19 -24.94 14.25
CA ILE A 621 -9.96 -24.18 13.99
C ILE A 621 -10.25 -22.69 13.81
N HIS A 622 -11.33 -22.34 13.12
CA HIS A 622 -11.70 -20.94 12.91
C HIS A 622 -12.05 -20.23 14.21
N GLU A 623 -12.90 -20.84 15.05
CA GLU A 623 -13.24 -20.32 16.38
C GLU A 623 -11.98 -20.17 17.26
N GLU A 624 -11.09 -21.16 17.23
CA GLU A 624 -9.81 -21.10 17.95
C GLU A 624 -8.93 -19.92 17.48
N VAL A 625 -8.80 -19.75 16.15
CA VAL A 625 -8.00 -18.66 15.56
C VAL A 625 -8.57 -17.29 15.92
N LEU A 626 -9.90 -17.12 15.89
CA LEU A 626 -10.55 -15.86 16.27
C LEU A 626 -10.31 -15.55 17.75
N SER A 627 -10.54 -16.53 18.65
CA SER A 627 -10.31 -16.36 20.09
C SER A 627 -8.87 -15.97 20.39
N ARG A 628 -7.90 -16.70 19.85
CA ARG A 628 -6.46 -16.43 20.05
C ARG A 628 -6.05 -15.09 19.45
N SER A 629 -6.62 -14.70 18.31
CA SER A 629 -6.34 -13.41 17.69
C SER A 629 -6.89 -12.23 18.48
N GLU A 630 -8.05 -12.39 19.12
CA GLU A 630 -8.67 -11.38 19.98
C GLU A 630 -7.82 -11.11 21.23
N GLU A 631 -7.27 -12.16 21.85
CA GLU A 631 -6.39 -12.06 23.04
C GLU A 631 -5.11 -11.26 22.79
N LEU A 632 -4.63 -11.20 21.54
CA LEU A 632 -3.47 -10.40 21.18
C LEU A 632 -3.71 -8.89 21.30
N GLY A 633 -4.98 -8.45 21.33
CA GLY A 633 -5.34 -7.04 21.41
C GLY A 633 -4.82 -6.21 20.23
N ILE A 634 -4.52 -6.84 19.08
CA ILE A 634 -4.04 -6.17 17.87
C ILE A 634 -5.25 -5.62 17.14
N ALA A 635 -5.33 -4.29 17.00
CA ALA A 635 -6.45 -3.70 16.27
C ALA A 635 -6.48 -4.17 14.79
N PRO A 636 -7.67 -4.48 14.25
CA PRO A 636 -7.80 -5.15 12.96
C PRO A 636 -7.39 -4.27 11.77
N TYR A 637 -7.56 -2.95 11.87
CA TYR A 637 -7.21 -1.99 10.82
C TYR A 637 -5.93 -1.25 11.16
N GLY A 638 -5.11 -0.96 10.15
CA GLY A 638 -3.91 -0.15 10.29
C GLY A 638 -3.89 1.00 9.31
N GLY A 639 -3.31 2.11 9.71
CA GLY A 639 -2.99 3.23 8.82
C GLY A 639 -1.67 3.86 9.22
N PHE A 640 -1.18 4.77 8.38
CA PHE A 640 0.23 5.14 8.37
C PHE A 640 0.46 6.62 8.60
N ILE A 641 1.50 6.93 9.39
CA ILE A 641 2.08 8.27 9.51
C ILE A 641 3.12 8.40 8.40
N ASN A 642 2.93 9.38 7.52
CA ASN A 642 3.88 9.64 6.46
C ASN A 642 5.21 10.19 7.03
N PRO A 643 6.36 9.85 6.45
CA PRO A 643 7.61 10.54 6.72
C PRO A 643 7.52 12.03 6.36
N ARG A 644 8.17 12.88 7.16
CA ARG A 644 8.32 14.30 6.83
C ARG A 644 9.55 14.49 5.93
N LEU A 645 9.30 14.82 4.67
CA LEU A 645 10.35 15.22 3.72
C LEU A 645 10.71 16.70 3.94
N MET A 646 11.96 16.95 4.37
CA MET A 646 12.46 18.28 4.70
C MET A 646 13.52 18.73 3.70
N PRO A 647 13.26 19.75 2.86
CA PRO A 647 14.26 20.26 1.94
C PRO A 647 15.40 20.93 2.69
N VAL A 648 16.63 20.71 2.22
CA VAL A 648 17.83 21.41 2.64
C VAL A 648 18.17 22.43 1.55
N GLU A 649 18.16 23.71 1.90
CA GLU A 649 18.35 24.80 0.94
C GLU A 649 19.70 25.50 1.09
N GLU A 650 20.38 25.74 -0.03
CA GLU A 650 21.54 26.62 -0.14
C GLU A 650 21.30 27.67 -1.21
N ASN A 651 21.46 28.95 -0.87
CA ASN A 651 21.22 30.08 -1.77
C ASN A 651 19.83 30.05 -2.45
N GLY A 652 18.80 29.58 -1.73
CA GLY A 652 17.42 29.48 -2.23
C GLY A 652 17.19 28.34 -3.24
N LYS A 653 18.07 27.33 -3.29
CA LYS A 653 17.91 26.10 -4.08
C LYS A 653 17.97 24.89 -3.18
N ILE A 654 17.12 23.90 -3.44
CA ILE A 654 17.15 22.61 -2.76
C ILE A 654 18.42 21.87 -3.21
N VAL A 655 19.27 21.50 -2.26
CA VAL A 655 20.51 20.72 -2.49
C VAL A 655 20.41 19.29 -1.97
N ASP A 656 19.48 19.02 -1.06
CA ASP A 656 19.11 17.68 -0.59
C ASP A 656 17.70 17.70 0.01
N VAL A 657 17.13 16.52 0.29
CA VAL A 657 15.88 16.38 1.05
C VAL A 657 16.04 15.25 2.07
N GLU A 658 15.87 15.57 3.35
CA GLU A 658 15.91 14.61 4.46
C GLU A 658 14.54 13.99 4.71
N ALA A 659 14.48 12.67 4.92
CA ALA A 659 13.25 12.00 5.38
C ALA A 659 13.30 11.78 6.90
N LYS A 660 12.32 12.32 7.63
CA LYS A 660 12.21 12.19 9.10
C LYS A 660 10.98 11.40 9.50
N TYR A 661 11.11 10.55 10.52
CA TYR A 661 10.11 9.52 10.86
C TYR A 661 9.51 9.63 12.27
N GLY A 662 9.77 10.71 13.02
CA GLY A 662 9.49 10.79 14.46
C GLY A 662 8.16 11.45 14.87
N GLU A 663 7.35 11.91 13.92
CA GLU A 663 6.10 12.62 14.23
C GLU A 663 5.03 11.66 14.81
N SER A 664 4.24 12.13 15.77
CA SER A 664 3.04 11.42 16.23
C SER A 664 1.87 11.64 15.26
N PHE A 665 0.84 10.79 15.34
CA PHE A 665 -0.32 10.93 14.47
C PHE A 665 -1.01 12.29 14.66
N THR A 666 -1.18 12.70 15.92
CA THR A 666 -1.79 14.01 16.25
C THR A 666 -0.96 15.17 15.72
N GLU A 667 0.36 15.17 15.91
CA GLU A 667 1.23 16.23 15.37
C GLU A 667 1.15 16.30 13.85
N GLN A 668 1.17 15.15 13.16
CA GLN A 668 1.06 15.10 11.71
C GLN A 668 -0.27 15.66 11.21
N MET A 669 -1.38 15.26 11.83
CA MET A 669 -2.71 15.71 11.39
C MET A 669 -2.91 17.20 11.63
N LEU A 670 -2.47 17.72 12.79
CA LEU A 670 -2.53 19.15 13.09
C LEU A 670 -1.60 19.98 12.19
N ARG A 671 -0.41 19.45 11.86
CA ARG A 671 0.51 20.07 10.90
C ARG A 671 -0.12 20.08 9.50
N TYR A 672 -0.74 19.00 9.06
CA TYR A 672 -1.39 18.98 7.75
C TYR A 672 -2.49 20.02 7.62
N SER A 673 -3.34 20.15 8.63
CA SER A 673 -4.37 21.19 8.66
C SER A 673 -3.81 22.61 8.91
N SER A 674 -2.51 22.77 9.16
CA SER A 674 -1.85 24.08 9.24
C SER A 674 -1.10 24.43 7.96
N ASP A 675 -0.47 23.44 7.33
CA ASP A 675 0.43 23.62 6.18
C ASP A 675 -0.30 23.43 4.84
N TYR A 676 -1.43 22.70 4.82
CA TYR A 676 -2.14 22.29 3.60
C TYR A 676 -3.67 22.47 3.68
N ASP A 677 -4.11 23.50 4.41
CA ASP A 677 -5.53 23.91 4.50
C ASP A 677 -5.89 24.81 3.31
N ASN A 678 -6.24 24.18 2.17
CA ASN A 678 -6.39 24.87 0.89
C ASN A 678 -7.85 24.97 0.39
N LEU A 679 -8.86 24.59 1.19
CA LEU A 679 -10.29 24.64 0.80
C LEU A 679 -11.14 25.56 1.66
#